data_AF-A0A7V5Y4S0-F1
#
_entry.id   AF-A0A7V5Y4S0-F1
#
_cell.length_a   1.000
_cell.length_b   1.000
_cell.length_c   1.000
_cell.angle_alpha   90.00
_cell.angle_beta   90.00
_cell.angle_gamma   90.00
#
_symmetry.space_group_name_H-M   'P 1'
#
loop_
_entity.id
_entity.type
_entity.pdbx_description
1 polymer ?
#
loop_
_entity_poly.entity_id
_entity_poly.type
_entity_poly.pdbx_seq_one_letter_code
_entity_poly.pdbx_strand_id
1 'polypeptide(L)'
;MAQPEVLKIGEDYIRKYGFYDTIQPVFQTGRGLSRRVVEEISYEKGEPKWMRDFRLRAYEIFISKPMPTWGPDLSGLNFDEIVYYIKPTERKGRSWDEVPEDIKRTFDRLGIPEWERKFLAGVGAQYDSEVVYHNLARQWEEKGVIFVDTDTAVREYPDLVREYFGTVIPPHDNKFAALNSAVWSGGSFVYVPAGVHVEIPLQAYFRINAKNAGQFERTLIIAEEGSFVHYVEGCLPAGEQVATPSGWVNIESLKPGDYVLDENGRPARIRAVMTRPYRGELIKIRPISPHNTFQLTPEHPVLCVRREQVQAPRRARKPHWQVEVDTRVLLSAQPEYVPAGELREGDFLVFPKPQPASDPAPFTAEQLRLLGYYLAEGSAYVHRTLKVPFVTFTVGEHETEVIQDLTHLIEHLTGKRAQVVHQPKRHAVNITAYSHELMEFCLEHAGKGASTKRLSEVIMRLPAEALRPLLDAYFAGDGNICWKGNSEMHRVSTASPTLARQLQALLARLGIYASIEHRKGGEDTIQGRRIRRKDQYIIGWTPNRRTGEVRDAGDYFLVPVKQIQRTPYEGFVFNLDVETPHSYLVRGFATHNCTAPVYAEEALHSAVVEIIVKRGARVRYTTIQNWSKDVYNLVTKRSVVYGDAVME
;
A
#
# COMPACT_ATOMS: atom_id res chain seq x y z
N MET A 1 -12.21 -48.14 2.34
CA MET A 1 -12.19 -46.69 2.04
C MET A 1 -11.82 -45.97 3.32
N ALA A 2 -10.88 -45.03 3.30
CA ALA A 2 -10.58 -44.17 4.44
C ALA A 2 -10.95 -42.73 4.06
N GLN A 3 -11.53 -41.98 4.99
CA GLN A 3 -11.75 -40.55 4.81
C GLN A 3 -10.41 -39.82 4.96
N PRO A 4 -10.11 -38.79 4.15
CA PRO A 4 -8.93 -37.94 4.37
C PRO A 4 -9.12 -37.13 5.65
N GLU A 5 -8.04 -36.97 6.43
CA GLU A 5 -8.06 -36.15 7.64
C GLU A 5 -8.35 -34.68 7.31
N VAL A 6 -9.30 -34.09 8.04
CA VAL A 6 -9.55 -32.65 7.98
C VAL A 6 -8.51 -31.94 8.84
N LEU A 7 -7.57 -31.25 8.19
CA LEU A 7 -6.62 -30.36 8.86
C LEU A 7 -7.38 -29.29 9.66
N LYS A 8 -7.34 -29.39 11.00
CA LYS A 8 -7.90 -28.40 11.90
C LYS A 8 -7.08 -27.10 11.85
N ILE A 9 -7.58 -26.12 11.11
CA ILE A 9 -7.03 -24.76 11.14
C ILE A 9 -7.36 -24.13 12.49
N GLY A 10 -6.35 -23.95 13.36
CA GLY A 10 -6.50 -23.23 14.63
C GLY A 10 -5.40 -23.53 15.67
N GLU A 11 -5.06 -24.81 15.87
CA GLU A 11 -4.21 -25.25 16.99
C GLU A 11 -2.76 -24.70 16.88
N ASP A 12 -2.16 -24.70 15.68
CA ASP A 12 -0.84 -24.09 15.44
C ASP A 12 -0.83 -22.55 15.55
N TYR A 13 -1.98 -21.89 15.36
CA TYR A 13 -2.06 -20.44 15.45
C TYR A 13 -1.97 -19.97 16.90
N ILE A 14 -2.83 -20.52 17.77
CA ILE A 14 -2.84 -20.23 19.21
C ILE A 14 -1.48 -20.57 19.82
N ARG A 15 -0.86 -21.69 19.40
CA ARG A 15 0.44 -22.14 19.90
C ARG A 15 1.62 -21.24 19.50
N LYS A 16 1.47 -20.40 18.48
CA LYS A 16 2.56 -19.54 17.94
C LYS A 16 2.35 -18.05 18.19
N TYR A 17 1.09 -17.58 18.19
CA TYR A 17 0.73 -16.17 18.30
C TYR A 17 -0.34 -15.88 19.36
N GLY A 18 -0.98 -16.89 19.95
CA GLY A 18 -1.93 -16.76 21.06
C GLY A 18 -1.26 -16.45 22.41
N PHE A 19 -0.23 -15.62 22.41
CA PHE A 19 0.43 -15.16 23.62
C PHE A 19 -0.26 -13.90 24.14
N TYR A 20 -0.55 -13.89 25.44
CA TYR A 20 -0.88 -12.69 26.18
C TYR A 20 0.38 -12.25 26.90
N ASP A 21 0.82 -11.01 26.72
CA ASP A 21 1.94 -10.49 27.50
C ASP A 21 1.45 -10.24 28.93
N THR A 22 2.01 -10.97 29.89
CA THR A 22 1.69 -10.82 31.32
C THR A 22 2.36 -9.59 31.93
N ILE A 23 2.08 -8.43 31.33
CA ILE A 23 2.35 -7.13 31.93
C ILE A 23 1.40 -7.01 33.13
N GLN A 24 1.95 -6.94 34.33
CA GLN A 24 1.19 -6.53 35.51
C GLN A 24 0.94 -5.02 35.34
N PRO A 25 -0.31 -4.55 35.17
CA PRO A 25 -0.55 -3.12 35.06
C PRO A 25 -0.18 -2.45 36.39
N VAL A 26 0.48 -1.30 36.31
CA VAL A 26 0.92 -0.54 37.49
C VAL A 26 -0.29 -0.11 38.33
N PHE A 27 -1.37 0.26 37.65
CA PHE A 27 -2.67 0.51 38.26
C PHE A 27 -3.79 -0.06 37.37
N GLN A 28 -4.84 -0.57 38.00
CA GLN A 28 -6.05 -1.01 37.33
C GLN A 28 -7.25 -0.71 38.24
N THR A 29 -8.33 -0.15 37.69
CA THR A 29 -9.57 0.07 38.45
C THR A 29 -10.22 -1.25 38.84
N GLY A 30 -11.03 -1.22 39.90
CA GLY A 30 -12.02 -2.28 40.11
C GLY A 30 -12.93 -2.49 38.89
N ARG A 31 -13.59 -3.65 38.83
CA ARG A 31 -14.69 -3.87 37.88
C ARG A 31 -15.91 -3.05 38.31
N GLY A 32 -16.67 -2.58 37.33
CA GLY A 32 -17.92 -1.87 37.53
C GLY A 32 -17.76 -0.36 37.71
N LEU A 33 -18.72 0.38 37.15
CA LEU A 33 -18.68 1.83 37.14
C LEU A 33 -19.23 2.40 38.46
N SER A 34 -18.39 3.10 39.21
CA SER A 34 -18.79 3.77 40.44
C SER A 34 -18.19 5.16 40.55
N ARG A 35 -18.78 5.99 41.41
CA ARG A 35 -18.23 7.31 41.78
C ARG A 35 -16.76 7.20 42.21
N ARG A 36 -16.44 6.18 43.00
CA ARG A 36 -15.08 5.87 43.46
C ARG A 36 -14.14 5.59 42.30
N VAL A 37 -14.53 4.75 41.33
CA VAL A 37 -13.70 4.45 40.14
C VAL A 37 -13.42 5.72 39.33
N VAL A 38 -14.39 6.63 39.21
CA VAL A 38 -14.22 7.92 38.53
C VAL A 38 -13.27 8.85 39.31
N GLU A 39 -13.34 8.86 40.63
CA GLU A 39 -12.44 9.61 41.51
C GLU A 39 -11.00 9.01 41.50
N GLU A 40 -10.86 7.68 41.42
CA GLU A 40 -9.59 6.95 41.26
C GLU A 40 -8.91 7.25 39.91
N ILE A 41 -9.64 7.18 38.79
CA ILE A 41 -9.11 7.53 37.46
C ILE A 41 -8.56 8.96 37.45
N SER A 42 -9.32 9.91 38.00
CA SER A 42 -8.94 11.33 38.00
C SER A 42 -7.73 11.60 38.91
N TYR A 43 -7.60 10.84 40.01
CA TYR A 43 -6.43 10.86 40.88
C TYR A 43 -5.17 10.28 40.19
N GLU A 44 -5.27 9.08 39.61
CA GLU A 44 -4.14 8.39 38.95
C GLU A 44 -3.60 9.09 37.71
N LYS A 45 -4.46 9.88 37.05
CA LYS A 45 -4.10 10.77 35.92
C LYS A 45 -3.58 12.14 36.36
N GLY A 46 -3.63 12.47 37.66
CA GLY A 46 -3.18 13.76 38.20
C GLY A 46 -4.00 14.96 37.71
N GLU A 47 -5.31 14.77 37.47
CA GLU A 47 -6.14 15.76 36.77
C GLU A 47 -6.48 17.00 37.61
N PRO A 48 -6.65 18.18 36.96
CA PRO A 48 -7.11 19.38 37.64
C PRO A 48 -8.55 19.22 38.14
N LYS A 49 -8.87 19.87 39.28
CA LYS A 49 -10.19 19.76 39.95
C LYS A 49 -11.38 19.90 39.00
N TRP A 50 -11.31 20.80 38.01
CA TRP A 50 -12.41 21.03 37.07
C TRP A 50 -12.73 19.80 36.20
N MET A 51 -11.72 19.01 35.84
CA MET A 51 -11.89 17.77 35.07
C MET A 51 -12.49 16.67 35.95
N ARG A 52 -12.01 16.52 37.20
CA ARG A 52 -12.63 15.62 38.17
C ARG A 52 -14.11 15.95 38.41
N ASP A 53 -14.41 17.24 38.62
CA ASP A 53 -15.79 17.70 38.78
C ASP A 53 -16.63 17.45 37.52
N PHE A 54 -16.04 17.56 36.31
CA PHE A 54 -16.70 17.24 35.03
C PHE A 54 -17.01 15.74 34.91
N ARG A 55 -16.03 14.86 35.18
CA ARG A 55 -16.21 13.40 35.17
C ARG A 55 -17.29 12.96 36.17
N LEU A 56 -17.33 13.56 37.36
CA LEU A 56 -18.33 13.27 38.38
C LEU A 56 -19.75 13.64 37.93
N ARG A 57 -19.94 14.82 37.33
CA ARG A 57 -21.25 15.17 36.73
C ARG A 57 -21.62 14.23 35.59
N ALA A 58 -20.65 13.86 34.75
CA ALA A 58 -20.87 12.91 33.65
C ALA A 58 -21.31 11.52 34.14
N TYR A 59 -20.74 11.04 35.26
CA TYR A 59 -21.18 9.81 35.92
C TYR A 59 -22.61 9.90 36.46
N GLU A 60 -22.97 10.98 37.15
CA GLU A 60 -24.33 11.22 37.66
C GLU A 60 -25.35 11.27 36.48
N ILE A 61 -24.96 11.87 35.35
CA ILE A 61 -25.75 11.88 34.11
C ILE A 61 -25.85 10.48 33.48
N PHE A 62 -24.76 9.71 33.43
CA PHE A 62 -24.76 8.33 32.93
C PHE A 62 -25.74 7.44 33.72
N ILE A 63 -25.72 7.53 35.06
CA ILE A 63 -26.61 6.73 35.92
C ILE A 63 -28.07 7.14 35.74
N SER A 64 -28.37 8.43 35.61
CA SER A 64 -29.74 8.94 35.41
C SER A 64 -30.36 8.62 34.05
N LYS A 65 -29.55 8.40 33.00
CA LYS A 65 -30.05 8.09 31.63
C LYS A 65 -30.41 6.60 31.50
N PRO A 66 -31.61 6.24 31.01
CA PRO A 66 -31.95 4.86 30.66
C PRO A 66 -31.09 4.37 29.48
N MET A 67 -30.98 3.05 29.31
CA MET A 67 -30.40 2.47 28.10
C MET A 67 -31.23 2.86 26.86
N PRO A 68 -30.59 3.17 25.71
CA PRO A 68 -31.32 3.51 24.50
C PRO A 68 -32.07 2.28 23.96
N THR A 69 -33.26 2.52 23.43
CA THR A 69 -34.15 1.50 22.82
C THR A 69 -33.93 1.37 21.30
N TRP A 70 -32.81 1.89 20.80
CA TRP A 70 -32.44 1.92 19.39
C TRP A 70 -30.95 1.59 19.24
N GLY A 71 -30.58 1.00 18.09
CA GLY A 71 -29.23 0.49 17.84
C GLY A 71 -29.16 -1.04 17.92
N PRO A 72 -27.99 -1.63 18.25
CA PRO A 72 -27.84 -3.08 18.46
C PRO A 72 -28.55 -3.55 19.74
N ASP A 73 -28.68 -4.87 19.93
CA ASP A 73 -29.14 -5.41 21.21
C ASP A 73 -28.05 -5.25 22.29
N LEU A 74 -28.36 -4.45 23.31
CA LEU A 74 -27.49 -4.14 24.44
C LEU A 74 -27.80 -5.01 25.67
N SER A 75 -28.68 -6.01 25.56
CA SER A 75 -29.06 -6.90 26.67
C SER A 75 -27.89 -7.66 27.30
N GLY A 76 -26.84 -7.96 26.52
CA GLY A 76 -25.60 -8.59 26.98
C GLY A 76 -24.53 -7.63 27.55
N LEU A 77 -24.77 -6.30 27.54
CA LEU A 77 -23.76 -5.33 27.98
C LEU A 77 -23.81 -5.12 29.51
N ASN A 78 -23.04 -5.92 30.25
CA ASN A 78 -22.91 -5.75 31.70
C ASN A 78 -21.81 -4.73 32.06
N PHE A 79 -22.21 -3.54 32.52
CA PHE A 79 -21.29 -2.51 32.99
C PHE A 79 -20.53 -2.90 34.27
N ASP A 80 -21.06 -3.82 35.08
CA ASP A 80 -20.44 -4.23 36.36
C ASP A 80 -19.26 -5.20 36.17
N GLU A 81 -19.06 -5.75 34.97
CA GLU A 81 -17.94 -6.65 34.65
C GLU A 81 -16.76 -5.95 33.96
N ILE A 82 -16.97 -4.72 33.48
CA ILE A 82 -15.99 -3.94 32.72
C ILE A 82 -14.95 -3.32 33.65
N VAL A 83 -13.68 -3.36 33.21
CA VAL A 83 -12.58 -2.59 33.77
C VAL A 83 -12.46 -1.27 33.00
N TYR A 84 -12.52 -0.14 33.71
CA TYR A 84 -12.68 1.17 33.07
C TYR A 84 -11.38 1.91 32.78
N TYR A 85 -10.28 1.56 33.48
CA TYR A 85 -8.96 2.15 33.25
C TYR A 85 -7.83 1.22 33.72
N ILE A 86 -6.81 1.08 32.88
CA ILE A 86 -5.65 0.21 33.06
C ILE A 86 -4.39 0.97 32.65
N LYS A 87 -3.47 1.18 33.59
CA LYS A 87 -2.22 1.92 33.45
C LYS A 87 -1.07 0.93 33.21
N PRO A 88 -0.58 0.77 31.97
CA PRO A 88 0.41 -0.27 31.64
C PRO A 88 1.84 0.07 32.12
N THR A 89 2.15 1.34 32.41
CA THR A 89 3.51 1.81 32.75
C THR A 89 3.46 3.09 33.60
N GLU A 90 4.49 3.35 34.41
CA GLU A 90 4.68 4.66 35.07
C GLU A 90 5.32 5.72 34.16
N ARG A 91 5.96 5.30 33.06
CA ARG A 91 6.74 6.17 32.17
C ARG A 91 6.12 6.19 30.77
N LYS A 92 5.61 7.37 30.38
CA LYS A 92 5.38 7.74 28.97
C LYS A 92 6.72 8.21 28.38
N GLY A 93 7.13 7.67 27.23
CA GLY A 93 8.42 8.01 26.60
C GLY A 93 8.30 9.13 25.57
N ARG A 94 9.16 10.16 25.68
CA ARG A 94 9.32 11.21 24.64
C ARG A 94 10.26 10.78 23.51
N SER A 95 11.14 9.83 23.79
CA SER A 95 11.92 9.08 22.80
C SER A 95 11.63 7.59 22.89
N TRP A 96 11.94 6.83 21.83
CA TRP A 96 11.80 5.37 21.86
C TRP A 96 12.62 4.72 22.97
N ASP A 97 13.81 5.27 23.25
CA ASP A 97 14.73 4.72 24.24
C ASP A 97 14.19 4.83 25.68
N GLU A 98 13.27 5.75 25.95
CA GLU A 98 12.57 5.91 27.25
C GLU A 98 11.43 4.91 27.50
N VAL A 99 10.91 4.24 26.46
CA VAL A 99 9.81 3.28 26.58
C VAL A 99 10.26 2.05 27.41
N PRO A 100 9.42 1.48 28.29
CA PRO A 100 9.75 0.27 29.05
C PRO A 100 10.17 -0.93 28.18
N GLU A 101 11.07 -1.76 28.70
CA GLU A 101 11.71 -2.84 27.93
C GLU A 101 10.79 -4.03 27.62
N ASP A 102 9.79 -4.27 28.47
CA ASP A 102 8.70 -5.21 28.22
C ASP A 102 7.78 -4.74 27.09
N ILE A 103 7.40 -3.46 27.09
CA ILE A 103 6.62 -2.82 26.02
C ILE A 103 7.43 -2.80 24.70
N LYS A 104 8.70 -2.39 24.73
CA LYS A 104 9.63 -2.51 23.58
C LYS A 104 9.71 -3.95 23.09
N ARG A 105 9.83 -4.93 23.97
CA ARG A 105 9.88 -6.36 23.61
C ARG A 105 8.58 -6.87 23.00
N THR A 106 7.43 -6.32 23.37
CA THR A 106 6.15 -6.56 22.68
C THR A 106 6.17 -5.96 21.25
N PHE A 107 6.78 -4.79 21.05
CA PHE A 107 6.99 -4.18 19.73
C PHE A 107 8.08 -4.85 18.88
N ASP A 108 9.14 -5.37 19.48
CA ASP A 108 10.23 -6.10 18.78
C ASP A 108 9.79 -7.51 18.38
N ARG A 109 8.96 -8.17 19.20
CA ARG A 109 8.28 -9.43 18.82
C ARG A 109 7.24 -9.24 17.72
N LEU A 110 6.78 -8.01 17.53
CA LEU A 110 5.99 -7.58 16.38
C LEU A 110 6.85 -7.26 15.14
N GLY A 111 8.18 -7.19 15.26
CA GLY A 111 9.10 -7.11 14.11
C GLY A 111 9.49 -5.70 13.66
N ILE A 112 9.35 -4.69 14.53
CA ILE A 112 9.79 -3.30 14.25
C ILE A 112 11.33 -3.25 14.08
N PRO A 113 11.87 -2.75 12.96
CA PRO A 113 13.32 -2.64 12.75
C PRO A 113 14.00 -1.61 13.67
N GLU A 114 15.24 -1.90 14.09
CA GLU A 114 16.03 -1.02 14.98
C GLU A 114 16.23 0.42 14.47
N TRP A 115 16.06 0.68 13.17
CA TRP A 115 16.28 1.99 12.57
C TRP A 115 15.06 2.92 12.61
N GLU A 116 13.82 2.39 12.72
CA GLU A 116 12.61 3.23 12.88
C GLU A 116 12.64 4.00 14.22
N ARG A 117 13.30 3.42 15.24
CA ARG A 117 13.48 3.97 16.60
C ARG A 117 13.98 5.43 16.69
N LYS A 118 14.58 5.95 15.62
CA LYS A 118 15.17 7.30 15.56
C LYS A 118 14.37 8.35 14.78
N PHE A 119 13.31 7.98 14.05
CA PHE A 119 12.74 8.88 13.01
C PHE A 119 11.20 8.94 12.92
N LEU A 120 10.47 8.47 13.93
CA LEU A 120 9.00 8.57 14.03
C LEU A 120 8.55 10.00 14.39
N ALA A 121 8.57 10.93 13.44
CA ALA A 121 8.10 12.31 13.64
C ALA A 121 6.62 12.48 13.22
N GLY A 122 5.74 12.90 14.15
CA GLY A 122 4.31 13.13 13.90
C GLY A 122 3.38 11.98 14.31
N VAL A 123 3.79 11.12 15.26
CA VAL A 123 3.07 9.91 15.65
C VAL A 123 2.83 9.86 17.16
N GLY A 124 1.59 9.56 17.56
CA GLY A 124 1.21 9.16 18.92
C GLY A 124 0.74 7.69 18.98
N ALA A 125 0.98 6.98 20.08
CA ALA A 125 0.58 5.58 20.23
C ALA A 125 0.05 5.22 21.63
N GLN A 126 -1.20 4.74 21.69
CA GLN A 126 -1.91 4.27 22.88
C GLN A 126 -1.83 2.76 23.06
N TYR A 127 -1.61 2.34 24.30
CA TYR A 127 -1.58 0.96 24.75
C TYR A 127 -2.52 0.83 25.97
N ASP A 128 -3.56 0.00 25.84
CA ASP A 128 -4.68 -0.06 26.78
C ASP A 128 -5.27 1.34 27.07
N SER A 129 -5.15 1.88 28.30
CA SER A 129 -5.77 3.17 28.66
C SER A 129 -4.86 4.41 28.60
N GLU A 130 -3.58 4.29 28.21
CA GLU A 130 -2.65 5.44 28.16
C GLU A 130 -1.82 5.51 26.87
N VAL A 131 -1.49 6.73 26.43
CA VAL A 131 -0.51 6.98 25.37
C VAL A 131 0.91 6.76 25.88
N VAL A 132 1.63 5.81 25.30
CA VAL A 132 2.98 5.38 25.73
C VAL A 132 4.12 6.05 24.95
N TYR A 133 3.83 6.57 23.75
CA TYR A 133 4.76 7.29 22.90
C TYR A 133 4.07 8.46 22.20
N HIS A 134 4.75 9.61 22.10
CA HIS A 134 4.31 10.75 21.30
C HIS A 134 5.50 11.60 20.83
N ASN A 135 5.52 11.98 19.54
CA ASN A 135 6.57 12.82 18.97
C ASN A 135 6.03 13.68 17.81
N LEU A 136 6.38 14.97 17.76
CA LEU A 136 6.00 15.92 16.70
C LEU A 136 7.25 16.52 16.07
N ALA A 137 7.22 16.82 14.76
CA ALA A 137 8.35 17.48 14.11
C ALA A 137 8.46 18.95 14.58
N ARG A 138 9.64 19.35 15.09
CA ARG A 138 9.91 20.70 15.63
C ARG A 138 9.40 21.85 14.78
N GLN A 139 9.48 21.73 13.45
CA GLN A 139 8.98 22.73 12.48
C GLN A 139 7.47 23.05 12.61
N TRP A 140 6.69 22.23 13.32
CA TRP A 140 5.28 22.44 13.63
C TRP A 140 5.10 22.95 15.07
N GLU A 141 5.88 22.46 16.04
CA GLU A 141 5.96 23.01 17.40
C GLU A 141 6.38 24.50 17.38
N GLU A 142 7.38 24.84 16.57
CA GLU A 142 7.86 26.21 16.29
C GLU A 142 6.79 27.11 15.66
N LYS A 143 5.77 26.52 15.01
CA LYS A 143 4.59 27.22 14.47
C LYS A 143 3.39 27.23 15.44
N GLY A 144 3.58 26.74 16.67
CA GLY A 144 2.52 26.68 17.69
C GLY A 144 1.49 25.57 17.48
N VAL A 145 1.74 24.60 16.59
CA VAL A 145 0.88 23.41 16.45
C VAL A 145 1.07 22.53 17.69
N ILE A 146 -0.03 22.27 18.40
CA ILE A 146 -0.05 21.33 19.50
C ILE A 146 -0.62 20.01 18.98
N PHE A 147 0.20 18.96 18.99
CA PHE A 147 -0.28 17.59 18.86
C PHE A 147 0.29 16.81 20.04
N VAL A 148 -0.59 16.34 20.93
CA VAL A 148 -0.26 15.56 22.13
C VAL A 148 -1.39 14.58 22.47
N ASP A 149 -1.18 13.68 23.42
CA ASP A 149 -2.27 12.92 24.01
C ASP A 149 -3.21 13.79 24.87
N THR A 150 -4.48 13.42 24.94
CA THR A 150 -5.50 14.20 25.66
C THR A 150 -5.22 14.29 27.17
N ASP A 151 -4.50 13.33 27.77
CA ASP A 151 -4.07 13.42 29.17
C ASP A 151 -3.04 14.54 29.37
N THR A 152 -1.99 14.55 28.52
CA THR A 152 -1.00 15.63 28.48
C THR A 152 -1.65 16.98 28.18
N ALA A 153 -2.63 17.04 27.27
CA ALA A 153 -3.35 18.29 26.96
C ALA A 153 -4.06 18.88 28.18
N VAL A 154 -4.78 18.05 28.94
CA VAL A 154 -5.50 18.45 30.17
C VAL A 154 -4.55 18.95 31.27
N ARG A 155 -3.30 18.47 31.27
CA ARG A 155 -2.25 18.87 32.23
C ARG A 155 -1.48 20.12 31.81
N GLU A 156 -1.06 20.20 30.55
CA GLU A 156 -0.09 21.20 30.06
C GLU A 156 -0.76 22.37 29.33
N TYR A 157 -1.97 22.19 28.80
CA TYR A 157 -2.79 23.23 28.15
C TYR A 157 -4.20 23.35 28.76
N PRO A 158 -4.33 23.41 30.11
CA PRO A 158 -5.60 23.20 30.81
C PRO A 158 -6.70 24.20 30.43
N ASP A 159 -6.36 25.46 30.20
CA ASP A 159 -7.35 26.50 29.86
C ASP A 159 -7.86 26.36 28.42
N LEU A 160 -6.97 26.04 27.47
CA LEU A 160 -7.34 25.77 26.07
C LEU A 160 -8.21 24.51 25.96
N VAL A 161 -7.87 23.44 26.66
CA VAL A 161 -8.73 22.25 26.69
C VAL A 161 -10.07 22.57 27.35
N ARG A 162 -10.09 23.34 28.45
CA ARG A 162 -11.31 23.74 29.15
C ARG A 162 -12.25 24.63 28.33
N GLU A 163 -11.73 25.36 27.34
CA GLU A 163 -12.55 26.15 26.41
C GLU A 163 -13.39 25.26 25.48
N TYR A 164 -12.83 24.16 24.96
CA TYR A 164 -13.45 23.35 23.91
C TYR A 164 -14.00 21.98 24.35
N PHE A 165 -13.43 21.37 25.38
CA PHE A 165 -13.70 19.97 25.77
C PHE A 165 -15.14 19.77 26.29
N GLY A 166 -15.92 18.95 25.60
CA GLY A 166 -17.33 18.73 25.92
C GLY A 166 -18.27 19.85 25.47
N THR A 167 -17.82 20.79 24.64
CA THR A 167 -18.70 21.82 24.05
C THR A 167 -19.50 21.31 22.86
N VAL A 168 -18.94 20.37 22.09
CA VAL A 168 -19.55 19.80 20.89
C VAL A 168 -20.31 18.53 21.24
N ILE A 169 -19.77 17.72 22.16
CA ILE A 169 -20.38 16.50 22.70
C ILE A 169 -20.39 16.60 24.24
N PRO A 170 -21.37 17.34 24.82
CA PRO A 170 -21.52 17.44 26.27
C PRO A 170 -22.00 16.11 26.87
N PRO A 171 -21.76 15.85 28.18
CA PRO A 171 -22.22 14.62 28.84
C PRO A 171 -23.75 14.42 28.79
N HIS A 172 -24.53 15.48 28.59
CA HIS A 172 -25.98 15.40 28.45
C HIS A 172 -26.45 14.85 27.09
N ASP A 173 -25.59 14.74 26.08
CA ASP A 173 -25.95 14.36 24.70
C ASP A 173 -26.64 12.98 24.65
N ASN A 174 -25.90 11.92 24.94
CA ASN A 174 -26.40 10.54 24.97
C ASN A 174 -25.74 9.75 26.12
N LYS A 175 -26.21 8.53 26.41
CA LYS A 175 -25.70 7.74 27.55
C LYS A 175 -24.22 7.34 27.37
N PHE A 176 -23.77 7.09 26.16
CA PHE A 176 -22.37 6.68 25.88
C PHE A 176 -21.41 7.87 25.82
N ALA A 177 -21.88 9.04 25.34
CA ALA A 177 -21.19 10.31 25.57
C ALA A 177 -21.03 10.64 27.07
N ALA A 178 -22.05 10.35 27.91
CA ALA A 178 -21.94 10.49 29.36
C ALA A 178 -20.92 9.51 29.96
N LEU A 179 -20.94 8.24 29.51
CA LEU A 179 -19.98 7.22 29.93
C LEU A 179 -18.54 7.64 29.62
N ASN A 180 -18.23 7.90 28.35
CA ASN A 180 -16.93 8.41 27.93
C ASN A 180 -16.52 9.64 28.76
N SER A 181 -17.40 10.64 28.90
CA SER A 181 -17.12 11.85 29.67
C SER A 181 -16.78 11.58 31.15
N ALA A 182 -17.22 10.46 31.73
CA ALA A 182 -16.85 10.03 33.07
C ALA A 182 -15.50 9.27 33.12
N VAL A 183 -15.23 8.37 32.17
CA VAL A 183 -14.11 7.40 32.23
C VAL A 183 -13.03 7.57 31.15
N TRP A 184 -13.06 8.64 30.33
CA TRP A 184 -12.17 8.78 29.17
C TRP A 184 -10.67 8.58 29.48
N SER A 185 -10.00 7.89 28.56
CA SER A 185 -8.65 7.33 28.72
C SER A 185 -7.84 7.47 27.42
N GLY A 186 -6.83 8.35 27.45
CA GLY A 186 -6.07 8.72 26.25
C GLY A 186 -6.94 9.40 25.18
N GLY A 187 -6.61 9.16 23.91
CA GLY A 187 -7.07 9.96 22.77
C GLY A 187 -6.10 11.07 22.40
N SER A 188 -6.46 11.84 21.38
CA SER A 188 -5.57 12.84 20.76
C SER A 188 -6.10 14.27 20.90
N PHE A 189 -5.23 15.18 21.31
CA PHE A 189 -5.47 16.61 21.25
C PHE A 189 -4.69 17.23 20.10
N VAL A 190 -5.41 17.87 19.18
CA VAL A 190 -4.85 18.63 18.05
C VAL A 190 -5.34 20.07 18.14
N TYR A 191 -4.41 21.03 18.20
CA TYR A 191 -4.70 22.45 18.03
C TYR A 191 -3.78 23.03 16.96
N VAL A 192 -4.37 23.64 15.94
CA VAL A 192 -3.65 24.27 14.82
C VAL A 192 -3.95 25.78 14.81
N PRO A 193 -2.94 26.64 15.02
CA PRO A 193 -3.14 28.09 15.08
C PRO A 193 -3.62 28.70 13.76
N ALA A 194 -4.17 29.92 13.85
CA ALA A 194 -4.72 30.65 12.72
C ALA A 194 -3.69 30.80 11.57
N GLY A 195 -4.13 30.51 10.34
CA GLY A 195 -3.29 30.53 9.14
C GLY A 195 -2.23 29.43 9.04
N VAL A 196 -2.09 28.53 10.02
CA VAL A 196 -1.10 27.44 9.94
C VAL A 196 -1.66 26.27 9.14
N HIS A 197 -0.94 25.87 8.08
CA HIS A 197 -1.30 24.75 7.23
C HIS A 197 -0.38 23.56 7.51
N VAL A 198 -0.94 22.49 8.06
CA VAL A 198 -0.22 21.25 8.39
C VAL A 198 -0.33 20.30 7.18
N GLU A 199 0.64 20.42 6.26
CA GLU A 199 0.66 19.66 4.99
C GLU A 199 0.84 18.14 5.14
N ILE A 200 1.22 17.66 6.32
CA ILE A 200 1.49 16.25 6.62
C ILE A 200 0.37 15.75 7.54
N PRO A 201 -0.31 14.63 7.24
CA PRO A 201 -1.41 14.15 8.08
C PRO A 201 -0.92 13.74 9.47
N LEU A 202 -1.63 14.19 10.51
CA LEU A 202 -1.38 13.81 11.91
C LEU A 202 -1.99 12.44 12.21
N GLN A 203 -1.32 11.63 13.02
CA GLN A 203 -1.64 10.21 13.20
C GLN A 203 -1.56 9.77 14.66
N ALA A 204 -2.60 9.07 15.13
CA ALA A 204 -2.56 8.35 16.40
C ALA A 204 -2.93 6.88 16.22
N TYR A 205 -2.21 6.02 16.93
CA TYR A 205 -2.41 4.58 17.00
C TYR A 205 -3.06 4.21 18.34
N PHE A 206 -3.92 3.19 18.35
CA PHE A 206 -4.62 2.67 19.52
C PHE A 206 -4.52 1.15 19.55
N ARG A 207 -4.44 0.54 20.74
CA ARG A 207 -4.36 -0.91 20.93
C ARG A 207 -4.90 -1.36 22.29
N ILE A 208 -5.73 -2.41 22.28
CA ILE A 208 -6.22 -3.12 23.46
C ILE A 208 -5.42 -4.42 23.65
N ASN A 209 -5.08 -4.78 24.88
CA ASN A 209 -4.48 -6.06 25.26
C ASN A 209 -5.18 -6.74 26.44
N ALA A 210 -5.70 -5.95 27.39
CA ALA A 210 -6.41 -6.48 28.55
C ALA A 210 -7.86 -6.91 28.21
N LYS A 211 -8.20 -8.15 28.58
CA LYS A 211 -9.56 -8.69 28.43
C LYS A 211 -10.56 -8.00 29.37
N ASN A 212 -11.77 -7.78 28.89
CA ASN A 212 -12.86 -7.07 29.58
C ASN A 212 -12.50 -5.62 29.97
N ALA A 213 -11.49 -5.02 29.32
CA ALA A 213 -11.24 -3.60 29.38
C ALA A 213 -12.23 -2.84 28.48
N GLY A 214 -12.69 -1.68 28.94
CA GLY A 214 -13.38 -0.72 28.08
C GLY A 214 -12.39 0.29 27.49
N GLN A 215 -12.53 0.62 26.21
CA GLN A 215 -11.78 1.69 25.56
C GLN A 215 -12.66 2.94 25.42
N PHE A 216 -12.15 4.07 25.92
CA PHE A 216 -12.87 5.33 26.03
C PHE A 216 -12.00 6.51 25.60
N GLU A 217 -11.31 6.42 24.47
CA GLU A 217 -10.47 7.53 24.02
C GLU A 217 -11.33 8.78 23.73
N ARG A 218 -10.73 9.97 23.90
CA ARG A 218 -11.39 11.21 23.52
C ARG A 218 -10.47 12.07 22.69
N THR A 219 -10.85 12.26 21.44
CA THR A 219 -10.09 13.08 20.48
C THR A 219 -10.76 14.43 20.30
N LEU A 220 -9.97 15.49 20.41
CA LEU A 220 -10.39 16.88 20.31
C LEU A 220 -9.49 17.58 19.29
N ILE A 221 -10.08 18.02 18.18
CA ILE A 221 -9.38 18.69 17.07
C ILE A 221 -9.91 20.12 16.95
N ILE A 222 -9.02 21.10 17.05
CA ILE A 222 -9.33 22.53 16.90
C ILE A 222 -8.47 23.09 15.77
N ALA A 223 -9.12 23.63 14.74
CA ALA A 223 -8.48 24.32 13.63
C ALA A 223 -8.91 25.79 13.65
N GLU A 224 -7.98 26.68 14.00
CA GLU A 224 -8.23 28.13 14.08
C GLU A 224 -8.33 28.80 12.71
N GLU A 225 -8.75 30.07 12.68
CA GLU A 225 -9.15 30.79 11.46
C GLU A 225 -8.12 30.67 10.31
N GLY A 226 -8.59 30.22 9.14
CA GLY A 226 -7.76 30.03 7.94
C GLY A 226 -6.72 28.89 7.99
N SER A 227 -6.70 28.05 9.04
CA SER A 227 -5.77 26.91 9.16
C SER A 227 -6.17 25.69 8.33
N PHE A 228 -5.25 24.73 8.16
CA PHE A 228 -5.51 23.43 7.52
C PHE A 228 -4.90 22.28 8.31
N VAL A 229 -5.65 21.18 8.47
CA VAL A 229 -5.13 19.91 9.01
C VAL A 229 -5.86 18.68 8.44
N HIS A 230 -5.09 17.61 8.28
CA HIS A 230 -5.52 16.31 7.77
C HIS A 230 -5.24 15.24 8.83
N TYR A 231 -6.19 14.34 9.09
CA TYR A 231 -6.08 13.24 10.06
C TYR A 231 -6.65 11.97 9.42
N VAL A 232 -5.87 10.88 9.32
CA VAL A 232 -6.11 9.83 8.28
C VAL A 232 -5.87 8.38 8.73
N GLU A 233 -6.58 7.43 8.11
CA GLU A 233 -6.52 5.99 8.40
C GLU A 233 -6.64 5.11 7.10
N GLY A 234 -5.60 4.33 6.68
CA GLY A 234 -5.61 3.16 5.72
C GLY A 234 -4.22 2.58 5.31
N CYS A 235 -4.02 1.43 4.57
CA CYS A 235 -2.65 0.86 4.22
C CYS A 235 -2.56 -0.32 3.15
N LEU A 236 -1.35 -0.88 2.88
CA LEU A 236 -0.99 -2.00 1.94
C LEU A 236 -0.13 -3.14 2.55
N PRO A 237 -0.33 -4.44 2.27
CA PRO A 237 0.42 -5.54 2.93
C PRO A 237 1.88 -5.73 2.47
N ALA A 238 2.68 -6.33 3.38
CA ALA A 238 4.06 -6.74 3.14
C ALA A 238 4.26 -7.51 1.81
N GLY A 239 5.33 -7.18 1.08
CA GLY A 239 5.71 -7.85 -0.17
C GLY A 239 4.95 -7.39 -1.41
N GLU A 240 4.00 -6.45 -1.29
CA GLU A 240 3.43 -5.78 -2.46
C GLU A 240 4.41 -4.78 -3.06
N GLN A 241 4.35 -4.64 -4.39
CA GLN A 241 5.43 -4.02 -5.16
C GLN A 241 5.00 -2.70 -5.76
N VAL A 242 5.73 -1.65 -5.38
CA VAL A 242 5.58 -0.27 -5.84
C VAL A 242 6.58 0.00 -6.96
N ALA A 243 6.17 0.79 -7.95
CA ALA A 243 7.04 1.21 -9.04
C ALA A 243 8.03 2.28 -8.60
N THR A 244 9.28 2.15 -9.02
CA THR A 244 10.32 3.17 -8.90
C THR A 244 10.91 3.49 -10.28
N PRO A 245 11.60 4.63 -10.48
CA PRO A 245 12.30 4.91 -11.75
C PRO A 245 13.30 3.82 -12.16
N SER A 246 13.86 3.10 -11.18
CA SER A 246 14.81 2.00 -11.36
C SER A 246 14.18 0.61 -11.47
N GLY A 247 12.87 0.47 -11.25
CA GLY A 247 12.15 -0.81 -11.40
C GLY A 247 10.97 -1.00 -10.44
N TRP A 248 11.05 -2.05 -9.63
CA TRP A 248 9.98 -2.47 -8.72
C TRP A 248 10.58 -2.91 -7.39
N VAL A 249 10.13 -2.28 -6.32
CA VAL A 249 10.62 -2.49 -4.95
C VAL A 249 9.43 -2.92 -4.08
N ASN A 250 9.64 -3.82 -3.12
CA ASN A 250 8.60 -4.14 -2.15
C ASN A 250 8.39 -2.95 -1.21
N ILE A 251 7.14 -2.68 -0.82
CA ILE A 251 6.82 -1.48 -0.03
C ILE A 251 7.58 -1.40 1.31
N GLU A 252 7.82 -2.54 1.98
CA GLU A 252 8.59 -2.60 3.23
C GLU A 252 10.10 -2.29 3.10
N SER A 253 10.60 -2.13 1.87
CA SER A 253 12.01 -1.81 1.58
C SER A 253 12.27 -0.35 1.22
N LEU A 254 11.22 0.44 0.97
CA LEU A 254 11.30 1.86 0.60
C LEU A 254 11.57 2.76 1.81
N LYS A 255 12.14 3.95 1.57
CA LYS A 255 12.58 4.88 2.61
C LYS A 255 12.27 6.35 2.27
N PRO A 256 12.17 7.23 3.28
CA PRO A 256 12.18 8.67 3.07
C PRO A 256 13.38 9.10 2.22
N GLY A 257 13.12 9.84 1.14
CA GLY A 257 14.11 10.27 0.17
C GLY A 257 14.26 9.39 -1.07
N ASP A 258 13.71 8.17 -1.10
CA ASP A 258 13.59 7.38 -2.33
C ASP A 258 12.56 7.99 -3.30
N TYR A 259 12.51 7.48 -4.53
CA TYR A 259 11.56 7.91 -5.56
C TYR A 259 10.69 6.74 -6.05
N VAL A 260 9.39 7.00 -6.14
CA VAL A 260 8.38 6.12 -6.74
C VAL A 260 7.84 6.75 -8.04
N LEU A 261 7.03 6.02 -8.81
CA LEU A 261 6.26 6.60 -9.90
C LEU A 261 4.84 6.97 -9.42
N ASP A 262 4.37 8.17 -9.79
CA ASP A 262 3.04 8.71 -9.48
C ASP A 262 1.93 8.26 -10.45
N GLU A 263 0.71 8.75 -10.26
CA GLU A 263 -0.44 8.60 -11.18
C GLU A 263 -0.20 9.10 -12.62
N ASN A 264 0.83 9.92 -12.87
CA ASN A 264 1.20 10.43 -14.19
C ASN A 264 2.38 9.64 -14.80
N GLY A 265 2.87 8.59 -14.12
CA GLY A 265 4.04 7.82 -14.54
C GLY A 265 5.37 8.58 -14.41
N ARG A 266 5.44 9.59 -13.53
CA ARG A 266 6.59 10.47 -13.28
C ARG A 266 7.25 10.14 -11.94
N PRO A 267 8.57 10.39 -11.77
CA PRO A 267 9.22 10.25 -10.47
C PRO A 267 8.67 11.24 -9.44
N ALA A 268 8.18 10.74 -8.31
CA ALA A 268 7.77 11.52 -7.15
C ALA A 268 8.50 11.00 -5.90
N ARG A 269 8.88 11.90 -5.00
CA ARG A 269 9.74 11.59 -3.85
C ARG A 269 8.92 11.14 -2.64
N ILE A 270 9.43 10.15 -1.92
CA ILE A 270 8.88 9.71 -0.64
C ILE A 270 9.30 10.71 0.46
N ARG A 271 8.32 11.36 1.09
CA ARG A 271 8.47 12.20 2.29
C ARG A 271 8.60 11.35 3.55
N ALA A 272 7.72 10.37 3.71
CA ALA A 272 7.68 9.47 4.86
C ALA A 272 7.24 8.05 4.45
N VAL A 273 7.56 7.07 5.30
CA VAL A 273 7.08 5.68 5.20
C VAL A 273 6.37 5.35 6.50
N MET A 274 5.25 4.65 6.42
CA MET A 274 4.40 4.27 7.54
C MET A 274 4.25 2.75 7.58
N THR A 275 4.26 2.20 8.80
CA THR A 275 4.17 0.76 9.07
C THR A 275 3.18 0.55 10.21
N ARG A 276 2.25 -0.40 10.07
CA ARG A 276 1.30 -0.78 11.13
C ARG A 276 0.97 -2.28 11.09
N PRO A 277 0.57 -2.90 12.20
CA PRO A 277 -0.16 -4.17 12.13
C PRO A 277 -1.50 -3.97 11.39
N TYR A 278 -2.09 -5.06 10.91
CA TYR A 278 -3.46 -5.15 10.42
C TYR A 278 -4.01 -6.56 10.60
N ARG A 279 -5.26 -6.62 11.07
CA ARG A 279 -6.08 -7.83 11.16
C ARG A 279 -7.43 -7.51 10.53
N GLY A 280 -7.83 -8.25 9.49
CA GLY A 280 -9.03 -7.94 8.70
C GLY A 280 -9.05 -8.66 7.35
N GLU A 281 -9.84 -8.17 6.39
CA GLU A 281 -9.85 -8.70 5.02
C GLU A 281 -8.96 -7.85 4.12
N LEU A 282 -7.95 -8.43 3.49
CA LEU A 282 -7.35 -7.80 2.31
C LEU A 282 -8.30 -7.93 1.12
N ILE A 283 -8.47 -6.84 0.38
CA ILE A 283 -9.00 -6.87 -0.97
C ILE A 283 -7.87 -7.30 -1.89
N LYS A 284 -8.14 -8.24 -2.80
CA LYS A 284 -7.22 -8.72 -3.82
C LYS A 284 -7.78 -8.44 -5.19
N ILE A 285 -7.19 -7.47 -5.88
CA ILE A 285 -7.66 -6.98 -7.17
C ILE A 285 -6.82 -7.62 -8.28
N ARG A 286 -7.47 -8.45 -9.09
CA ARG A 286 -6.87 -9.03 -10.30
C ARG A 286 -7.41 -8.30 -11.53
N PRO A 287 -6.58 -7.50 -12.23
CA PRO A 287 -6.92 -6.91 -13.52
C PRO A 287 -6.78 -7.94 -14.66
N ILE A 288 -6.96 -7.49 -15.90
CA ILE A 288 -6.77 -8.33 -17.10
C ILE A 288 -5.37 -8.97 -17.21
N SER A 289 -4.33 -8.33 -16.65
CA SER A 289 -2.96 -8.85 -16.59
C SER A 289 -2.70 -9.54 -15.24
N PRO A 290 -2.61 -10.90 -15.16
CA PRO A 290 -2.55 -11.60 -13.88
C PRO A 290 -1.34 -11.27 -13.01
N HIS A 291 -0.18 -10.97 -13.61
CA HIS A 291 1.03 -10.59 -12.86
C HIS A 291 0.90 -9.24 -12.15
N ASN A 292 -0.01 -8.36 -12.62
CA ASN A 292 -0.29 -7.06 -12.00
C ASN A 292 -1.43 -7.16 -10.97
N THR A 293 -1.70 -8.36 -10.42
CA THR A 293 -2.62 -8.54 -9.27
C THR A 293 -1.98 -7.96 -8.01
N PHE A 294 -2.72 -7.12 -7.28
CA PHE A 294 -2.28 -6.51 -6.02
C PHE A 294 -3.28 -6.77 -4.89
N GLN A 295 -2.79 -6.61 -3.66
CA GLN A 295 -3.58 -6.67 -2.44
C GLN A 295 -3.42 -5.36 -1.66
N LEU A 296 -4.48 -4.97 -0.95
CA LEU A 296 -4.59 -3.72 -0.21
C LEU A 296 -5.72 -3.82 0.81
N THR A 297 -5.71 -2.98 1.84
CA THR A 297 -6.82 -2.95 2.82
C THR A 297 -8.08 -2.34 2.19
N PRO A 298 -9.31 -2.64 2.67
CA PRO A 298 -10.56 -2.25 2.01
C PRO A 298 -10.74 -0.74 1.87
N GLU A 299 -10.13 0.02 2.76
CA GLU A 299 -10.12 1.48 2.71
C GLU A 299 -9.18 2.08 1.66
N HIS A 300 -8.17 1.35 1.20
CA HIS A 300 -7.04 1.96 0.50
C HIS A 300 -7.46 2.48 -0.89
N PRO A 301 -7.22 3.76 -1.20
CA PRO A 301 -7.78 4.42 -2.38
C PRO A 301 -7.05 4.02 -3.67
N VAL A 302 -7.83 3.62 -4.68
CA VAL A 302 -7.35 3.28 -6.03
C VAL A 302 -8.00 4.22 -7.05
N LEU A 303 -7.22 4.74 -8.00
CA LEU A 303 -7.70 5.60 -9.06
C LEU A 303 -8.44 4.77 -10.13
N CYS A 304 -9.75 4.99 -10.28
CA CYS A 304 -10.57 4.24 -11.23
C CYS A 304 -11.67 5.07 -11.89
N VAL A 305 -12.26 4.54 -12.96
CA VAL A 305 -13.58 4.96 -13.47
C VAL A 305 -14.56 3.82 -13.16
N ARG A 306 -15.63 4.12 -12.40
CA ARG A 306 -16.63 3.11 -12.02
C ARG A 306 -17.44 2.71 -13.26
N ARG A 307 -17.67 1.42 -13.45
CA ARG A 307 -18.38 0.89 -14.63
C ARG A 307 -19.79 1.46 -14.75
N GLU A 308 -20.45 1.73 -13.63
CA GLU A 308 -21.79 2.30 -13.55
C GLU A 308 -21.89 3.71 -14.16
N GLN A 309 -20.83 4.52 -14.13
CA GLN A 309 -20.77 5.87 -14.73
C GLN A 309 -20.74 5.84 -16.27
N VAL A 310 -20.35 4.72 -16.89
CA VAL A 310 -19.96 4.63 -18.32
C VAL A 310 -20.76 3.59 -19.12
N GLN A 311 -21.85 3.06 -18.57
CA GLN A 311 -22.66 2.04 -19.24
C GLN A 311 -23.37 2.61 -20.48
N ALA A 312 -23.36 1.86 -21.58
CA ALA A 312 -24.21 2.17 -22.72
C ALA A 312 -25.70 1.97 -22.33
N PRO A 313 -26.65 2.75 -22.88
CA PRO A 313 -28.08 2.70 -22.52
C PRO A 313 -28.81 1.46 -23.10
N ARG A 314 -28.17 0.28 -23.08
CA ARG A 314 -28.65 -0.98 -23.64
C ARG A 314 -28.49 -2.09 -22.62
N ARG A 315 -29.52 -2.95 -22.48
CA ARG A 315 -29.43 -4.14 -21.62
C ARG A 315 -28.35 -5.11 -22.13
N ALA A 316 -27.75 -5.88 -21.22
CA ALA A 316 -26.76 -6.89 -21.56
C ALA A 316 -27.29 -7.90 -22.58
N ARG A 317 -26.47 -8.26 -23.58
CA ARG A 317 -26.86 -9.16 -24.68
C ARG A 317 -27.11 -10.62 -24.26
N LYS A 318 -26.67 -11.02 -23.06
CA LYS A 318 -26.91 -12.33 -22.44
C LYS A 318 -27.06 -12.15 -20.91
N PRO A 319 -27.81 -13.01 -20.20
CA PRO A 319 -28.06 -12.85 -18.76
C PRO A 319 -26.80 -12.83 -17.87
N HIS A 320 -25.72 -13.48 -18.32
CA HIS A 320 -24.46 -13.61 -17.57
C HIS A 320 -23.37 -12.65 -18.07
N TRP A 321 -23.73 -11.68 -18.91
CA TRP A 321 -22.78 -10.68 -19.44
C TRP A 321 -22.99 -9.36 -18.73
N GLN A 322 -21.89 -8.66 -18.42
CA GLN A 322 -21.96 -7.27 -17.97
C GLN A 322 -22.54 -6.38 -19.07
N VAL A 323 -23.15 -5.26 -18.67
CA VAL A 323 -23.61 -4.23 -19.62
C VAL A 323 -22.44 -3.71 -20.46
N GLU A 324 -22.69 -3.46 -21.74
CA GLU A 324 -21.71 -2.92 -22.69
C GLU A 324 -21.36 -1.47 -22.30
N VAL A 325 -20.10 -1.08 -22.39
CA VAL A 325 -19.62 0.25 -21.95
C VAL A 325 -19.43 1.15 -23.17
N ASP A 326 -19.96 2.37 -23.11
CA ASP A 326 -19.71 3.33 -24.18
C ASP A 326 -18.27 3.82 -24.11
N THR A 327 -17.51 3.54 -25.17
CA THR A 327 -16.08 3.84 -25.24
C THR A 327 -15.81 5.35 -25.35
N ARG A 328 -16.75 6.16 -25.84
CA ARG A 328 -16.60 7.61 -25.86
C ARG A 328 -16.78 8.17 -24.46
N VAL A 329 -17.83 7.72 -23.76
CA VAL A 329 -18.11 8.15 -22.38
C VAL A 329 -16.97 7.74 -21.44
N LEU A 330 -16.47 6.50 -21.54
CA LEU A 330 -15.33 6.02 -20.77
C LEU A 330 -14.03 6.82 -21.02
N LEU A 331 -13.80 7.29 -22.26
CA LEU A 331 -12.62 8.10 -22.59
C LEU A 331 -12.77 9.59 -22.21
N SER A 332 -13.99 10.06 -21.94
CA SER A 332 -14.27 11.40 -21.41
C SER A 332 -14.45 11.45 -19.89
N ALA A 333 -14.53 10.30 -19.22
CA ALA A 333 -14.71 10.21 -17.78
C ALA A 333 -13.41 10.55 -17.05
N GLN A 334 -13.48 11.40 -16.04
CA GLN A 334 -12.35 11.64 -15.14
C GLN A 334 -12.26 10.48 -14.13
N PRO A 335 -11.08 9.87 -13.92
CA PRO A 335 -10.88 8.90 -12.86
C PRO A 335 -10.98 9.53 -11.47
N GLU A 336 -11.53 8.78 -10.52
CA GLU A 336 -11.74 9.18 -9.13
C GLU A 336 -11.04 8.18 -8.19
N TYR A 337 -10.60 8.63 -7.01
CA TYR A 337 -10.05 7.75 -5.98
C TYR A 337 -11.17 7.04 -5.22
N VAL A 338 -11.23 5.72 -5.34
CA VAL A 338 -12.27 4.86 -4.75
C VAL A 338 -11.63 3.88 -3.76
N PRO A 339 -12.19 3.71 -2.54
CA PRO A 339 -11.73 2.68 -1.59
C PRO A 339 -11.82 1.27 -2.19
N ALA A 340 -10.77 0.47 -2.04
CA ALA A 340 -10.66 -0.84 -2.67
C ALA A 340 -11.84 -1.79 -2.38
N GLY A 341 -12.47 -1.68 -1.21
CA GLY A 341 -13.61 -2.49 -0.78
C GLY A 341 -14.93 -2.15 -1.48
N GLU A 342 -15.04 -0.97 -2.10
CA GLU A 342 -16.19 -0.53 -2.91
C GLU A 342 -16.09 -0.91 -4.38
N LEU A 343 -14.87 -1.15 -4.88
CA LEU A 343 -14.62 -1.52 -6.28
C LEU A 343 -15.36 -2.80 -6.67
N ARG A 344 -15.74 -2.89 -7.95
CA ARG A 344 -16.52 -3.98 -8.52
C ARG A 344 -15.82 -4.58 -9.73
N GLU A 345 -16.12 -5.85 -10.02
CA GLU A 345 -15.60 -6.50 -11.21
C GLU A 345 -16.11 -5.80 -12.48
N GLY A 346 -15.19 -5.41 -13.36
CA GLY A 346 -15.50 -4.63 -14.56
C GLY A 346 -15.41 -3.11 -14.43
N ASP A 347 -15.09 -2.56 -13.26
CA ASP A 347 -14.60 -1.18 -13.10
C ASP A 347 -13.22 -1.02 -13.75
N PHE A 348 -12.82 0.20 -14.12
CA PHE A 348 -11.59 0.45 -14.89
C PHE A 348 -10.53 1.14 -14.04
N LEU A 349 -9.45 0.44 -13.69
CA LEU A 349 -8.30 0.99 -12.99
C LEU A 349 -7.43 1.82 -13.94
N VAL A 350 -6.80 2.88 -13.43
CA VAL A 350 -5.81 3.67 -14.17
C VAL A 350 -4.43 3.01 -14.09
N PHE A 351 -3.88 2.66 -15.26
CA PHE A 351 -2.49 2.20 -15.45
C PHE A 351 -1.70 3.25 -16.25
N PRO A 352 -0.88 4.10 -15.61
CA PRO A 352 -0.14 5.16 -16.31
C PRO A 352 0.97 4.64 -17.23
N LYS A 353 1.30 5.43 -18.25
CA LYS A 353 2.45 5.19 -19.13
C LYS A 353 3.69 5.89 -18.55
N PRO A 354 4.77 5.18 -18.17
CA PRO A 354 5.94 5.81 -17.56
C PRO A 354 6.61 6.82 -18.50
N GLN A 355 6.70 8.07 -18.09
CA GLN A 355 7.19 9.15 -18.95
C GLN A 355 8.71 9.03 -19.17
N PRO A 356 9.24 9.38 -20.36
CA PRO A 356 10.69 9.45 -20.60
C PRO A 356 11.38 10.47 -19.69
N ALA A 357 12.66 10.23 -19.39
CA ALA A 357 13.56 11.34 -19.08
C ALA A 357 13.92 12.05 -20.40
N SER A 358 14.09 13.37 -20.39
CA SER A 358 14.37 14.17 -21.59
C SER A 358 15.83 14.09 -22.06
N ASP A 359 16.48 12.95 -21.85
CA ASP A 359 17.90 12.73 -22.11
C ASP A 359 18.12 12.38 -23.60
N PRO A 360 19.08 13.01 -24.31
CA PRO A 360 19.43 12.63 -25.67
C PRO A 360 20.02 11.22 -25.70
N ALA A 361 19.56 10.37 -26.62
CA ALA A 361 19.94 8.96 -26.65
C ALA A 361 21.46 8.77 -26.88
N PRO A 362 22.21 8.18 -25.92
CA PRO A 362 23.65 7.94 -26.07
C PRO A 362 23.96 6.63 -26.83
N PHE A 363 22.94 5.96 -27.37
CA PHE A 363 23.05 4.66 -28.04
C PHE A 363 22.52 4.71 -29.48
N THR A 364 23.19 4.01 -30.39
CA THR A 364 22.73 3.88 -31.78
C THR A 364 21.64 2.81 -31.91
N ALA A 365 20.92 2.81 -33.03
CA ALA A 365 19.89 1.81 -33.31
C ALA A 365 20.46 0.39 -33.36
N GLU A 366 21.70 0.24 -33.83
CA GLU A 366 22.45 -1.01 -33.96
C GLU A 366 22.85 -1.56 -32.59
N GLN A 367 23.34 -0.69 -31.69
CA GLN A 367 23.63 -1.05 -30.30
C GLN A 367 22.38 -1.54 -29.56
N LEU A 368 21.26 -0.83 -29.72
CA LEU A 368 19.98 -1.19 -29.12
C LEU A 368 19.40 -2.50 -29.71
N ARG A 369 19.56 -2.72 -31.01
CA ARG A 369 19.14 -3.95 -31.70
C ARG A 369 19.95 -5.17 -31.24
N LEU A 370 21.28 -5.05 -31.17
CA LEU A 370 22.14 -6.10 -30.63
C LEU A 370 21.83 -6.36 -29.14
N LEU A 371 21.49 -5.33 -28.36
CA LEU A 371 21.05 -5.52 -26.97
C LEU A 371 19.71 -6.28 -26.89
N GLY A 372 18.80 -6.07 -27.84
CA GLY A 372 17.56 -6.84 -28.00
C GLY A 372 17.81 -8.33 -28.25
N TYR A 373 18.63 -8.65 -29.26
CA TYR A 373 19.06 -10.04 -29.49
C TYR A 373 19.85 -10.62 -28.31
N TYR A 374 20.65 -9.81 -27.60
CA TYR A 374 21.35 -10.28 -26.42
C TYR A 374 20.38 -10.61 -25.27
N LEU A 375 19.30 -9.84 -25.12
CA LEU A 375 18.27 -10.10 -24.12
C LEU A 375 17.51 -11.41 -24.40
N ALA A 376 17.26 -11.74 -25.67
CA ALA A 376 16.77 -13.07 -26.08
C ALA A 376 17.87 -14.13 -25.95
N GLU A 377 18.63 -14.38 -27.03
CA GLU A 377 19.53 -15.53 -27.17
C GLU A 377 20.98 -15.32 -26.68
N GLY A 378 21.30 -14.11 -26.21
CA GLY A 378 22.66 -13.76 -25.78
C GLY A 378 23.10 -14.30 -24.41
N SER A 379 24.41 -14.55 -24.31
CA SER A 379 25.14 -14.89 -23.08
C SER A 379 26.56 -14.29 -23.11
N ALA A 380 26.96 -13.59 -22.03
CA ALA A 380 28.26 -12.92 -21.90
C ALA A 380 29.08 -13.45 -20.71
N TYR A 381 30.33 -13.85 -20.97
CA TYR A 381 31.23 -14.42 -19.96
C TYR A 381 32.69 -14.46 -20.41
N VAL A 382 33.63 -14.46 -19.45
CA VAL A 382 35.04 -14.80 -19.73
C VAL A 382 35.18 -16.31 -19.89
N HIS A 383 35.71 -16.76 -21.03
CA HIS A 383 35.83 -18.17 -21.37
C HIS A 383 36.84 -18.90 -20.47
N ARG A 384 36.41 -19.97 -19.78
CA ARG A 384 37.18 -20.62 -18.68
C ARG A 384 38.60 -21.06 -19.06
N THR A 385 38.79 -21.63 -20.25
CA THR A 385 40.10 -22.10 -20.74
C THR A 385 40.92 -20.95 -21.34
N LEU A 386 40.42 -20.36 -22.43
CA LEU A 386 41.06 -19.29 -23.22
C LEU A 386 41.25 -17.94 -22.50
N LYS A 387 40.62 -17.71 -21.34
CA LYS A 387 40.67 -16.47 -20.51
C LYS A 387 40.21 -15.17 -21.18
N VAL A 388 39.67 -15.23 -22.39
CA VAL A 388 39.17 -14.06 -23.16
C VAL A 388 37.67 -13.80 -22.94
N PRO A 389 37.20 -12.55 -23.08
CA PRO A 389 35.78 -12.21 -23.02
C PRO A 389 35.02 -12.72 -24.25
N PHE A 390 33.89 -13.40 -24.02
CA PHE A 390 32.95 -13.88 -25.04
C PHE A 390 31.60 -13.19 -24.89
N VAL A 391 31.01 -12.80 -26.01
CA VAL A 391 29.57 -12.68 -26.17
C VAL A 391 29.15 -13.73 -27.20
N THR A 392 28.16 -14.57 -26.86
CA THR A 392 27.68 -15.63 -27.74
C THR A 392 26.16 -15.67 -27.77
N PHE A 393 25.60 -15.93 -28.96
CA PHE A 393 24.17 -16.03 -29.24
C PHE A 393 23.91 -17.44 -29.78
N THR A 394 22.78 -18.06 -29.42
CA THR A 394 22.39 -19.39 -29.90
C THR A 394 21.01 -19.31 -30.54
N VAL A 395 20.96 -19.24 -31.86
CA VAL A 395 19.72 -19.06 -32.65
C VAL A 395 19.35 -20.34 -33.39
N GLY A 396 18.10 -20.48 -33.84
CA GLY A 396 17.64 -21.60 -34.65
C GLY A 396 18.25 -21.58 -36.06
N GLU A 397 18.53 -22.76 -36.62
CA GLU A 397 19.17 -22.86 -37.96
C GLU A 397 18.30 -22.37 -39.13
N HIS A 398 17.02 -22.11 -38.87
CA HIS A 398 16.04 -21.56 -39.80
C HIS A 398 15.90 -20.04 -39.72
N GLU A 399 16.48 -19.39 -38.70
CA GLU A 399 16.35 -17.95 -38.42
C GLU A 399 17.39 -17.15 -39.22
N THR A 400 17.40 -17.35 -40.54
CA THR A 400 18.48 -16.89 -41.45
C THR A 400 18.67 -15.37 -41.44
N GLU A 401 17.59 -14.60 -41.30
CA GLU A 401 17.63 -13.13 -41.18
C GLU A 401 18.30 -12.69 -39.87
N VAL A 402 17.96 -13.33 -38.74
CA VAL A 402 18.58 -13.07 -37.43
C VAL A 402 20.06 -13.45 -37.44
N ILE A 403 20.43 -14.57 -38.07
CA ILE A 403 21.83 -14.99 -38.23
C ILE A 403 22.63 -13.93 -39.01
N GLN A 404 22.05 -13.36 -40.07
CA GLN A 404 22.68 -12.33 -40.89
C GLN A 404 22.82 -11.00 -40.14
N ASP A 405 21.75 -10.49 -39.52
CA ASP A 405 21.79 -9.21 -38.81
C ASP A 405 22.74 -9.29 -37.59
N LEU A 406 22.70 -10.37 -36.79
CA LEU A 406 23.67 -10.57 -35.70
C LEU A 406 25.13 -10.58 -36.18
N THR A 407 25.41 -11.26 -37.30
CA THR A 407 26.77 -11.31 -37.87
C THR A 407 27.22 -9.93 -38.32
N HIS A 408 26.34 -9.18 -38.98
CA HIS A 408 26.61 -7.81 -39.43
C HIS A 408 26.79 -6.83 -38.26
N LEU A 409 25.90 -6.85 -37.26
CA LEU A 409 25.97 -6.02 -36.06
C LEU A 409 27.28 -6.25 -35.29
N ILE A 410 27.76 -7.50 -35.18
CA ILE A 410 29.02 -7.80 -34.52
C ILE A 410 30.22 -7.24 -35.32
N GLU A 411 30.26 -7.42 -36.64
CA GLU A 411 31.35 -6.90 -37.48
C GLU A 411 31.34 -5.36 -37.50
N HIS A 412 30.17 -4.73 -37.54
CA HIS A 412 30.00 -3.28 -37.50
C HIS A 412 30.39 -2.67 -36.14
N LEU A 413 29.86 -3.20 -35.03
CA LEU A 413 30.06 -2.63 -33.69
C LEU A 413 31.44 -2.95 -33.07
N THR A 414 32.15 -3.98 -33.55
CA THR A 414 33.44 -4.39 -32.97
C THR A 414 34.63 -4.37 -33.94
N GLY A 415 34.39 -4.15 -35.23
CA GLY A 415 35.41 -4.28 -36.28
C GLY A 415 35.94 -5.70 -36.49
N LYS A 416 35.31 -6.71 -35.88
CA LYS A 416 35.76 -8.12 -35.85
C LYS A 416 34.63 -9.03 -36.35
N ARG A 417 34.95 -9.96 -37.24
CA ARG A 417 34.00 -10.98 -37.71
C ARG A 417 33.56 -11.89 -36.57
N ALA A 418 32.26 -12.16 -36.50
CA ALA A 418 31.71 -13.18 -35.63
C ALA A 418 32.16 -14.58 -36.07
N GLN A 419 32.45 -15.46 -35.12
CA GLN A 419 32.58 -16.89 -35.39
C GLN A 419 31.18 -17.51 -35.44
N VAL A 420 30.78 -18.01 -36.61
CA VAL A 420 29.50 -18.70 -36.83
C VAL A 420 29.74 -20.21 -36.87
N VAL A 421 29.03 -20.96 -36.02
CA VAL A 421 29.18 -22.43 -35.88
C VAL A 421 27.80 -23.09 -35.91
N HIS A 422 27.49 -23.75 -37.02
CA HIS A 422 26.27 -24.54 -37.16
C HIS A 422 26.34 -25.84 -36.35
N GLN A 423 25.22 -26.20 -35.70
CA GLN A 423 25.07 -27.43 -34.92
C GLN A 423 23.81 -28.19 -35.38
N PRO A 424 23.82 -28.84 -36.57
CA PRO A 424 22.61 -29.44 -37.15
C PRO A 424 21.93 -30.49 -36.26
N LYS A 425 22.71 -31.22 -35.45
CA LYS A 425 22.19 -32.18 -34.45
C LYS A 425 21.38 -31.54 -33.30
N ARG A 426 21.31 -30.21 -33.25
CA ARG A 426 20.57 -29.41 -32.28
C ARG A 426 19.66 -28.36 -32.96
N HIS A 427 19.59 -28.36 -34.30
CA HIS A 427 18.87 -27.38 -35.11
C HIS A 427 19.20 -25.91 -34.80
N ALA A 428 20.46 -25.64 -34.44
CA ALA A 428 20.90 -24.36 -33.89
C ALA A 428 22.23 -23.87 -34.48
N VAL A 429 22.47 -22.56 -34.40
CA VAL A 429 23.68 -21.87 -34.84
C VAL A 429 24.22 -21.03 -33.68
N ASN A 430 25.48 -21.21 -33.34
CA ASN A 430 26.18 -20.39 -32.36
C ASN A 430 26.95 -19.27 -33.07
N ILE A 431 26.67 -18.02 -32.71
CA ILE A 431 27.35 -16.83 -33.23
C ILE A 431 28.14 -16.22 -32.08
N THR A 432 29.46 -16.04 -32.21
CA THR A 432 30.34 -15.67 -31.08
C THR A 432 31.30 -14.53 -31.43
N ALA A 433 31.36 -13.53 -30.55
CA ALA A 433 32.21 -12.35 -30.65
C ALA A 433 33.31 -12.34 -29.57
N TYR A 434 34.51 -11.92 -29.95
CA TYR A 434 35.71 -11.81 -29.09
C TYR A 434 36.00 -10.33 -28.79
N SER A 435 35.23 -9.76 -27.86
CA SER A 435 35.27 -8.34 -27.51
C SER A 435 35.02 -8.17 -26.01
N HIS A 436 35.86 -7.34 -25.37
CA HIS A 436 35.67 -6.94 -23.97
C HIS A 436 34.56 -5.90 -23.87
N GLU A 437 34.62 -4.96 -24.81
CA GLU A 437 33.75 -3.81 -24.99
C GLU A 437 32.27 -4.24 -25.13
N LEU A 438 32.01 -5.21 -26.03
CA LEU A 438 30.69 -5.80 -26.23
C LEU A 438 30.23 -6.65 -25.04
N MET A 439 31.17 -7.29 -24.33
CA MET A 439 30.85 -8.09 -23.14
C MET A 439 30.43 -7.18 -21.98
N GLU A 440 31.12 -6.07 -21.75
CA GLU A 440 30.79 -5.07 -20.73
C GLU A 440 29.46 -4.40 -21.05
N PHE A 441 29.28 -3.87 -22.27
CA PHE A 441 28.03 -3.27 -22.74
C PHE A 441 26.80 -4.17 -22.47
N CYS A 442 26.87 -5.44 -22.87
CA CYS A 442 25.79 -6.39 -22.64
C CYS A 442 25.59 -6.74 -21.14
N LEU A 443 26.66 -6.87 -20.36
CA LEU A 443 26.57 -7.19 -18.93
C LEU A 443 26.05 -6.01 -18.09
N GLU A 444 26.40 -4.79 -18.45
CA GLU A 444 25.95 -3.57 -17.80
C GLU A 444 24.49 -3.27 -18.13
N HIS A 445 24.14 -3.24 -19.42
CA HIS A 445 22.85 -2.74 -19.89
C HIS A 445 21.76 -3.81 -20.07
N ALA A 446 22.12 -5.09 -20.16
CA ALA A 446 21.17 -6.21 -20.23
C ALA A 446 21.35 -7.26 -19.11
N GLY A 447 22.42 -7.18 -18.31
CA GLY A 447 22.67 -8.12 -17.22
C GLY A 447 23.20 -9.49 -17.68
N LYS A 448 23.10 -10.49 -16.80
CA LYS A 448 23.68 -11.83 -17.01
C LYS A 448 22.74 -12.94 -16.60
N GLY A 449 22.58 -13.95 -17.46
CA GLY A 449 21.79 -15.17 -17.20
C GLY A 449 20.28 -14.94 -17.24
N ALA A 450 19.53 -15.85 -17.88
CA ALA A 450 18.13 -15.61 -18.28
C ALA A 450 17.17 -15.13 -17.17
N SER A 451 17.33 -15.58 -15.92
CA SER A 451 16.50 -15.16 -14.78
C SER A 451 16.88 -13.81 -14.16
N THR A 452 18.01 -13.25 -14.57
CA THR A 452 18.65 -12.03 -14.02
C THR A 452 19.06 -11.03 -15.12
N LYS A 453 18.65 -11.29 -16.38
CA LYS A 453 18.62 -10.28 -17.44
C LYS A 453 17.67 -9.14 -17.04
N ARG A 454 18.06 -7.90 -17.28
CA ARG A 454 17.32 -6.67 -16.96
C ARG A 454 17.85 -5.55 -17.84
N LEU A 455 17.02 -4.60 -18.23
CA LEU A 455 17.51 -3.34 -18.79
C LEU A 455 18.13 -2.47 -17.70
N SER A 456 19.21 -1.75 -18.03
CA SER A 456 19.74 -0.67 -17.17
C SER A 456 18.80 0.53 -17.14
N GLU A 457 18.95 1.37 -16.12
CA GLU A 457 18.16 2.59 -15.97
C GLU A 457 18.34 3.54 -17.16
N VAL A 458 19.55 3.65 -17.71
CA VAL A 458 19.84 4.48 -18.90
C VAL A 458 19.03 4.03 -20.11
N ILE A 459 18.90 2.72 -20.36
CA ILE A 459 18.06 2.19 -21.44
C ILE A 459 16.57 2.40 -21.14
N MET A 460 16.13 2.21 -19.89
CA MET A 460 14.73 2.42 -19.50
C MET A 460 14.27 3.88 -19.65
N ARG A 461 15.17 4.84 -19.44
CA ARG A 461 14.93 6.29 -19.57
C ARG A 461 14.72 6.75 -21.02
N LEU A 462 15.33 6.06 -22.00
CA LEU A 462 15.30 6.42 -23.43
C LEU A 462 13.87 6.72 -23.94
N PRO A 463 13.70 7.67 -24.89
CA PRO A 463 12.42 7.90 -25.57
C PRO A 463 11.86 6.63 -26.22
N ALA A 464 10.52 6.47 -26.18
CA ALA A 464 9.85 5.23 -26.61
C ALA A 464 10.19 4.84 -28.07
N GLU A 465 10.21 5.81 -28.98
CA GLU A 465 10.55 5.60 -30.39
C GLU A 465 11.97 5.06 -30.61
N ALA A 466 12.94 5.48 -29.77
CA ALA A 466 14.32 5.01 -29.86
C ALA A 466 14.48 3.53 -29.45
N LEU A 467 13.50 2.98 -28.72
CA LEU A 467 13.54 1.61 -28.19
C LEU A 467 12.95 0.57 -29.15
N ARG A 468 12.36 0.97 -30.29
CA ARG A 468 11.84 0.03 -31.30
C ARG A 468 12.87 -1.02 -31.73
N PRO A 469 14.12 -0.67 -32.13
CA PRO A 469 15.09 -1.67 -32.59
C PRO A 469 15.41 -2.75 -31.54
N LEU A 470 15.36 -2.40 -30.25
CA LEU A 470 15.57 -3.33 -29.14
C LEU A 470 14.39 -4.29 -28.97
N LEU A 471 13.16 -3.76 -29.03
CA LEU A 471 11.94 -4.56 -28.89
C LEU A 471 11.71 -5.46 -30.11
N ASP A 472 11.95 -4.96 -31.31
CA ASP A 472 11.82 -5.69 -32.57
C ASP A 472 12.83 -6.85 -32.63
N ALA A 473 14.08 -6.62 -32.23
CA ALA A 473 15.10 -7.69 -32.14
C ALA A 473 14.84 -8.69 -31.00
N TYR A 474 14.29 -8.24 -29.86
CA TYR A 474 13.88 -9.15 -28.80
C TYR A 474 12.72 -10.06 -29.26
N PHE A 475 11.76 -9.50 -30.01
CA PHE A 475 10.67 -10.25 -30.62
C PHE A 475 11.15 -11.19 -31.74
N ALA A 476 12.13 -10.79 -32.53
CA ALA A 476 12.74 -11.65 -33.54
C ALA A 476 13.58 -12.82 -32.95
N GLY A 477 13.87 -12.82 -31.64
CA GLY A 477 14.52 -13.92 -30.94
C GLY A 477 13.55 -14.82 -30.15
N ASP A 478 12.94 -14.30 -29.07
CA ASP A 478 12.07 -15.09 -28.15
C ASP A 478 10.56 -14.87 -28.43
N GLY A 479 10.23 -14.26 -29.57
CA GLY A 479 8.85 -13.92 -29.95
C GLY A 479 8.12 -15.02 -30.72
N ASN A 480 6.79 -14.97 -30.64
CA ASN A 480 5.90 -15.77 -31.46
C ASN A 480 4.56 -15.06 -31.73
N ILE A 481 3.96 -15.38 -32.88
CA ILE A 481 2.64 -14.91 -33.28
C ILE A 481 1.63 -16.04 -33.06
N CYS A 482 0.66 -15.81 -32.19
CA CYS A 482 -0.43 -16.73 -31.89
C CYS A 482 -1.75 -16.18 -32.43
N TRP A 483 -2.52 -17.00 -33.15
CA TRP A 483 -3.84 -16.62 -33.66
C TRP A 483 -4.96 -17.05 -32.70
N LYS A 484 -5.90 -16.16 -32.40
CA LYS A 484 -7.10 -16.47 -31.60
C LYS A 484 -8.35 -16.04 -32.35
N GLY A 485 -8.84 -16.93 -33.23
CA GLY A 485 -9.74 -16.53 -34.30
C GLY A 485 -9.03 -15.53 -35.21
N ASN A 486 -9.74 -14.48 -35.63
CA ASN A 486 -9.21 -13.44 -36.53
C ASN A 486 -8.30 -12.42 -35.80
N SER A 487 -7.97 -12.62 -34.52
CA SER A 487 -7.10 -11.74 -33.75
C SER A 487 -5.68 -12.29 -33.67
N GLU A 488 -4.73 -11.52 -34.19
CA GLU A 488 -3.31 -11.71 -34.01
C GLU A 488 -2.91 -11.38 -32.55
N MET A 489 -2.09 -12.23 -31.93
CA MET A 489 -1.56 -12.02 -30.58
C MET A 489 -0.06 -12.27 -30.59
N HIS A 490 0.70 -11.20 -30.43
CA HIS A 490 2.15 -11.26 -30.22
C HIS A 490 2.44 -11.71 -28.80
N ARG A 491 3.47 -12.53 -28.63
CA ARG A 491 3.98 -12.96 -27.34
C ARG A 491 5.50 -13.01 -27.37
N VAL A 492 6.12 -12.65 -26.26
CA VAL A 492 7.51 -13.01 -25.92
C VAL A 492 7.51 -13.67 -24.55
N SER A 493 8.57 -14.39 -24.21
CA SER A 493 8.77 -14.93 -22.87
C SER A 493 10.00 -14.31 -22.19
N THR A 494 10.24 -14.72 -20.94
CA THR A 494 11.52 -14.56 -20.24
C THR A 494 11.51 -15.38 -18.96
N ALA A 495 12.70 -15.70 -18.42
CA ALA A 495 12.83 -16.21 -17.05
C ALA A 495 13.00 -15.09 -16.00
N SER A 496 13.13 -13.82 -16.42
CA SER A 496 13.35 -12.69 -15.53
C SER A 496 12.06 -11.91 -15.24
N PRO A 497 11.57 -11.86 -13.98
CA PRO A 497 10.41 -11.04 -13.63
C PRO A 497 10.69 -9.54 -13.79
N THR A 498 11.95 -9.12 -13.70
CA THR A 498 12.34 -7.73 -13.90
C THR A 498 12.25 -7.36 -15.38
N LEU A 499 12.80 -8.19 -16.28
CA LEU A 499 12.69 -7.95 -17.72
C LEU A 499 11.23 -7.99 -18.19
N ALA A 500 10.41 -8.92 -17.68
CA ALA A 500 8.99 -9.00 -18.06
C ALA A 500 8.22 -7.71 -17.76
N ARG A 501 8.46 -7.11 -16.59
CA ARG A 501 7.84 -5.84 -16.18
C ARG A 501 8.44 -4.64 -16.92
N GLN A 502 9.73 -4.66 -17.23
CA GLN A 502 10.38 -3.65 -18.08
C GLN A 502 9.81 -3.66 -19.50
N LEU A 503 9.64 -4.84 -20.12
CA LEU A 503 9.02 -4.99 -21.44
C LEU A 503 7.56 -4.51 -21.45
N GLN A 504 6.76 -4.82 -20.41
CA GLN A 504 5.42 -4.26 -20.26
C GLN A 504 5.44 -2.72 -20.16
N ALA A 505 6.36 -2.14 -19.40
CA ALA A 505 6.51 -0.69 -19.30
C ALA A 505 6.94 -0.05 -20.63
N LEU A 506 7.87 -0.66 -21.38
CA LEU A 506 8.30 -0.14 -22.68
C LEU A 506 7.19 -0.24 -23.75
N LEU A 507 6.43 -1.33 -23.77
CA LEU A 507 5.27 -1.48 -24.65
C LEU A 507 4.17 -0.46 -24.28
N ALA A 508 3.91 -0.23 -22.99
CA ALA A 508 2.97 0.79 -22.53
C ALA A 508 3.32 2.19 -23.05
N ARG A 509 4.61 2.55 -23.08
CA ARG A 509 5.14 3.81 -23.60
C ARG A 509 4.99 3.97 -25.13
N LEU A 510 4.82 2.86 -25.85
CA LEU A 510 4.47 2.83 -27.28
C LEU A 510 2.95 2.76 -27.53
N GLY A 511 2.11 2.94 -26.51
CA GLY A 511 0.64 2.80 -26.62
C GLY A 511 0.15 1.34 -26.66
N ILE A 512 1.01 0.37 -26.33
CA ILE A 512 0.70 -1.06 -26.40
C ILE A 512 0.53 -1.61 -24.98
N TYR A 513 -0.72 -1.76 -24.52
CA TYR A 513 -0.97 -2.49 -23.27
C TYR A 513 -0.70 -3.98 -23.43
N ALA A 514 0.32 -4.48 -22.73
CA ALA A 514 0.68 -5.89 -22.67
C ALA A 514 0.29 -6.53 -21.33
N SER A 515 -0.24 -7.76 -21.39
CA SER A 515 -0.52 -8.59 -20.21
C SER A 515 0.62 -9.56 -19.94
N ILE A 516 0.97 -9.78 -18.67
CA ILE A 516 1.98 -10.76 -18.25
C ILE A 516 1.31 -11.96 -17.56
N GLU A 517 1.54 -13.16 -18.10
CA GLU A 517 1.18 -14.45 -17.50
C GLU A 517 2.41 -15.08 -16.84
N HIS A 518 2.33 -15.42 -15.55
CA HIS A 518 3.40 -16.15 -14.86
C HIS A 518 3.11 -17.66 -14.87
N ARG A 519 3.99 -18.42 -15.52
CA ARG A 519 4.00 -19.89 -15.48
C ARG A 519 5.04 -20.35 -14.48
N LYS A 520 4.58 -20.86 -13.34
CA LYS A 520 5.43 -21.42 -12.30
C LYS A 520 6.20 -22.64 -12.82
N GLY A 521 7.49 -22.70 -12.48
CA GLY A 521 8.33 -23.86 -12.71
C GLY A 521 7.92 -25.06 -11.86
N GLY A 522 8.55 -26.21 -12.13
CA GLY A 522 8.21 -27.48 -11.48
C GLY A 522 8.77 -28.66 -12.24
N GLU A 523 8.46 -29.87 -11.77
CA GLU A 523 8.69 -31.07 -12.58
C GLU A 523 7.69 -31.14 -13.74
N ASP A 524 8.16 -31.65 -14.87
CA ASP A 524 7.38 -31.89 -16.08
C ASP A 524 7.98 -33.08 -16.85
N THR A 525 7.30 -33.62 -17.85
CA THR A 525 7.80 -34.75 -18.66
C THR A 525 7.65 -34.46 -20.15
N ILE A 526 8.78 -34.23 -20.82
CA ILE A 526 8.83 -34.05 -22.28
C ILE A 526 9.38 -35.32 -22.91
N GLN A 527 8.60 -35.94 -23.81
CA GLN A 527 8.98 -37.16 -24.54
C GLN A 527 9.52 -38.28 -23.61
N GLY A 528 8.83 -38.50 -22.48
CA GLY A 528 9.20 -39.50 -21.46
C GLY A 528 10.37 -39.11 -20.54
N ARG A 529 11.05 -37.98 -20.79
CA ARG A 529 12.14 -37.48 -19.94
C ARG A 529 11.58 -36.54 -18.88
N ARG A 530 11.75 -36.89 -17.59
CA ARG A 530 11.50 -35.96 -16.48
C ARG A 530 12.47 -34.79 -16.60
N ILE A 531 11.93 -33.57 -16.60
CA ILE A 531 12.67 -32.31 -16.59
C ILE A 531 12.20 -31.45 -15.42
N ARG A 532 13.01 -30.44 -15.05
CA ARG A 532 12.59 -29.40 -14.12
C ARG A 532 12.53 -28.06 -14.86
N ARG A 533 11.31 -27.62 -15.18
CA ARG A 533 11.06 -26.30 -15.77
C ARG A 533 11.39 -25.22 -14.74
N LYS A 534 11.96 -24.11 -15.19
CA LYS A 534 12.05 -22.87 -14.41
C LYS A 534 10.75 -22.09 -14.54
N ASP A 535 10.59 -21.08 -13.70
CA ASP A 535 9.55 -20.06 -13.86
C ASP A 535 9.75 -19.30 -15.18
N GLN A 536 8.64 -19.04 -15.87
CA GLN A 536 8.59 -18.30 -17.12
C GLN A 536 7.50 -17.22 -17.02
N TYR A 537 7.80 -16.03 -17.52
CA TYR A 537 6.86 -14.92 -17.66
C TYR A 537 6.59 -14.75 -19.15
N ILE A 538 5.32 -14.76 -19.55
CA ILE A 538 4.90 -14.58 -20.94
C ILE A 538 4.23 -13.22 -21.05
N ILE A 539 4.84 -12.33 -21.83
CA ILE A 539 4.36 -10.97 -22.10
C ILE A 539 3.60 -11.06 -23.41
N GLY A 540 2.31 -10.72 -23.42
CA GLY A 540 1.44 -10.88 -24.58
C GLY A 540 0.56 -9.67 -24.85
N TRP A 541 0.45 -9.28 -26.12
CA TRP A 541 -0.35 -8.15 -26.60
C TRP A 541 -1.01 -8.47 -27.95
N THR A 542 -1.86 -7.57 -28.42
CA THR A 542 -2.40 -7.58 -29.79
C THR A 542 -2.00 -6.26 -30.45
N PRO A 543 -1.23 -6.27 -31.55
CA PRO A 543 -0.90 -5.04 -32.27
C PRO A 543 -2.15 -4.40 -32.87
N ASN A 544 -2.12 -3.09 -33.11
CA ASN A 544 -3.15 -2.33 -33.83
C ASN A 544 -4.61 -2.54 -33.32
N ARG A 545 -4.77 -2.77 -32.01
CA ARG A 545 -6.01 -3.21 -31.39
C ARG A 545 -7.10 -2.11 -31.34
N ARG A 546 -7.83 -1.94 -32.46
CA ARG A 546 -8.95 -0.98 -32.58
C ARG A 546 -10.08 -1.19 -31.56
N THR A 547 -10.30 -2.42 -31.08
CA THR A 547 -11.32 -2.74 -30.07
C THR A 547 -10.80 -3.76 -29.05
N GLY A 548 -11.14 -3.56 -27.78
CA GLY A 548 -10.66 -4.41 -26.69
C GLY A 548 -11.48 -4.28 -25.41
N GLU A 549 -10.92 -4.79 -24.32
CA GLU A 549 -11.47 -4.61 -22.98
C GLU A 549 -10.80 -3.40 -22.28
N VAL A 550 -9.47 -3.29 -22.38
CA VAL A 550 -8.68 -2.11 -22.02
C VAL A 550 -9.00 -0.95 -22.99
N ARG A 551 -8.88 0.30 -22.53
CA ARG A 551 -8.79 1.49 -23.40
C ARG A 551 -7.46 2.20 -23.21
N ASP A 552 -6.97 2.81 -24.29
CA ASP A 552 -5.90 3.81 -24.24
C ASP A 552 -6.56 5.19 -24.13
N ALA A 553 -6.17 5.98 -23.12
CA ALA A 553 -6.74 7.28 -22.78
C ALA A 553 -5.70 8.42 -22.92
N GLY A 554 -4.64 8.23 -23.70
CA GLY A 554 -3.56 9.22 -23.85
C GLY A 554 -2.38 8.87 -22.96
N ASP A 555 -2.27 9.48 -21.78
CA ASP A 555 -1.15 9.24 -20.84
C ASP A 555 -1.30 7.96 -19.99
N TYR A 556 -2.46 7.31 -20.02
CA TYR A 556 -2.74 6.09 -19.26
C TYR A 556 -3.65 5.12 -20.00
N PHE A 557 -3.73 3.88 -19.50
CA PHE A 557 -4.72 2.90 -19.92
C PHE A 557 -5.80 2.74 -18.84
N LEU A 558 -7.04 2.59 -19.28
CA LEU A 558 -8.18 2.20 -18.44
C LEU A 558 -8.35 0.68 -18.54
N VAL A 559 -8.00 -0.02 -17.46
CA VAL A 559 -7.85 -1.48 -17.41
C VAL A 559 -8.95 -2.11 -16.55
N PRO A 560 -9.80 -3.00 -17.11
CA PRO A 560 -10.88 -3.56 -16.32
C PRO A 560 -10.39 -4.54 -15.24
N VAL A 561 -10.95 -4.41 -14.05
CA VAL A 561 -10.88 -5.41 -12.98
C VAL A 561 -11.54 -6.71 -13.49
N LYS A 562 -10.82 -7.82 -13.42
CA LYS A 562 -11.31 -9.14 -13.86
C LYS A 562 -11.80 -10.02 -12.72
N GLN A 563 -11.26 -9.85 -11.53
CA GLN A 563 -11.71 -10.56 -10.34
C GLN A 563 -11.39 -9.74 -9.09
N ILE A 564 -12.30 -9.74 -8.13
CA ILE A 564 -12.02 -9.28 -6.76
C ILE A 564 -12.17 -10.47 -5.81
N GLN A 565 -11.21 -10.65 -4.91
CA GLN A 565 -11.29 -11.61 -3.82
C GLN A 565 -11.12 -10.86 -2.50
N ARG A 566 -11.81 -11.32 -1.45
CA ARG A 566 -11.52 -10.90 -0.07
C ARG A 566 -10.87 -12.07 0.64
N THR A 567 -9.77 -11.79 1.35
CA THR A 567 -8.97 -12.83 2.02
C THR A 567 -8.61 -12.36 3.42
N PRO A 568 -8.96 -13.12 4.48
CA PRO A 568 -8.51 -12.84 5.83
C PRO A 568 -6.98 -12.72 5.89
N TYR A 569 -6.51 -11.70 6.59
CA TYR A 569 -5.09 -11.39 6.74
C TYR A 569 -4.81 -10.92 8.16
N GLU A 570 -3.66 -11.32 8.68
CA GLU A 570 -3.11 -10.86 9.95
C GLU A 570 -1.59 -10.75 9.80
N GLY A 571 -1.06 -9.54 9.95
CA GLY A 571 0.33 -9.22 9.62
C GLY A 571 0.56 -7.71 9.51
N PHE A 572 1.61 -7.31 8.79
CA PHE A 572 1.98 -5.89 8.64
C PHE A 572 1.54 -5.30 7.30
N VAL A 573 1.02 -4.09 7.39
CA VAL A 573 0.66 -3.24 6.26
C VAL A 573 1.38 -1.90 6.39
N PHE A 574 1.64 -1.28 5.25
CA PHE A 574 2.56 -0.17 5.03
C PHE A 574 1.90 0.89 4.17
N ASN A 575 2.39 2.12 4.22
CA ASN A 575 1.99 3.18 3.30
C ASN A 575 3.16 4.15 3.05
N LEU A 576 3.09 4.88 1.94
CA LEU A 576 4.03 5.95 1.61
C LEU A 576 3.34 7.32 1.75
N ASP A 577 4.05 8.32 2.29
CA ASP A 577 3.68 9.72 2.06
C ASP A 577 4.55 10.22 0.91
N VAL A 578 3.96 10.35 -0.26
CA VAL A 578 4.62 10.83 -1.49
C VAL A 578 4.33 12.33 -1.67
N GLU A 579 5.29 13.06 -2.23
CA GLU A 579 5.08 14.42 -2.73
C GLU A 579 3.92 14.52 -3.74
N THR A 580 3.40 15.72 -3.94
CA THR A 580 2.27 16.01 -4.86
C THR A 580 2.51 15.37 -6.24
N PRO A 581 1.58 14.55 -6.77
CA PRO A 581 0.14 14.49 -6.46
C PRO A 581 -0.29 13.58 -5.28
N HIS A 582 0.63 13.10 -4.43
CA HIS A 582 0.32 12.25 -3.26
C HIS A 582 -0.17 10.84 -3.63
N SER A 583 0.35 10.33 -4.75
CA SER A 583 0.02 9.02 -5.30
C SER A 583 1.26 8.25 -5.76
N TYR A 584 1.10 6.93 -5.89
CA TYR A 584 2.13 6.01 -6.35
C TYR A 584 1.55 4.77 -7.02
N LEU A 585 2.36 4.05 -7.80
CA LEU A 585 1.89 2.87 -8.55
C LEU A 585 2.13 1.54 -7.83
N VAL A 586 1.08 0.91 -7.31
CA VAL A 586 1.11 -0.48 -6.82
C VAL A 586 0.81 -1.43 -7.99
N ARG A 587 1.75 -2.33 -8.30
CA ARG A 587 1.72 -3.23 -9.49
C ARG A 587 1.48 -2.56 -10.85
N GLY A 588 1.47 -1.23 -10.92
CA GLY A 588 1.23 -0.43 -12.12
C GLY A 588 -0.09 0.36 -12.09
N PHE A 589 -0.87 0.25 -11.02
CA PHE A 589 -2.11 1.00 -10.83
C PHE A 589 -1.95 2.10 -9.80
N ALA A 590 -2.53 3.26 -10.06
CA ALA A 590 -2.38 4.42 -9.20
C ALA A 590 -3.20 4.27 -7.90
N THR A 591 -2.52 4.42 -6.77
CA THR A 591 -3.05 4.45 -5.40
C THR A 591 -2.58 5.71 -4.69
N HIS A 592 -3.27 6.15 -3.64
CA HIS A 592 -2.97 7.40 -2.91
C HIS A 592 -2.57 7.15 -1.45
N ASN A 593 -1.81 8.08 -0.85
CA ASN A 593 -1.32 8.03 0.56
C ASN A 593 -2.47 7.73 1.59
N CYS A 594 -2.18 6.99 2.68
CA CYS A 594 -3.15 6.29 3.56
C CYS A 594 -2.60 5.94 4.99
N THR A 595 -3.32 6.17 6.11
CA THR A 595 -2.88 6.12 7.56
C THR A 595 -2.21 4.84 8.19
N ALA A 596 -2.65 4.10 9.25
CA ALA A 596 -3.93 3.84 10.00
C ALA A 596 -3.79 3.08 11.38
N PRO A 597 -4.91 2.66 12.06
CA PRO A 597 -4.95 1.88 13.31
C PRO A 597 -5.51 0.42 13.20
N VAL A 598 -5.59 -0.31 14.34
CA VAL A 598 -6.13 -1.69 14.52
C VAL A 598 -6.70 -1.87 15.94
N TYR A 599 -7.71 -2.75 16.12
CA TYR A 599 -8.26 -3.13 17.44
C TYR A 599 -8.29 -4.66 17.64
N ALA A 600 -8.48 -5.10 18.89
CA ALA A 600 -8.55 -6.51 19.31
C ALA A 600 -9.85 -6.83 20.06
N GLU A 601 -10.10 -8.10 20.37
CA GLU A 601 -11.42 -8.66 20.69
C GLU A 601 -11.75 -8.67 22.20
N GLU A 602 -13.05 -8.80 22.56
CA GLU A 602 -13.61 -8.80 23.93
C GLU A 602 -13.47 -7.46 24.72
N ALA A 603 -14.07 -6.39 24.18
CA ALA A 603 -14.09 -5.05 24.79
C ALA A 603 -15.40 -4.26 24.55
N LEU A 604 -15.71 -3.30 25.44
CA LEU A 604 -16.64 -2.19 25.15
C LEU A 604 -15.85 -1.04 24.54
N HIS A 605 -16.25 -0.52 23.39
CA HIS A 605 -15.64 0.66 22.78
C HIS A 605 -16.64 1.83 22.73
N SER A 606 -16.29 2.95 23.37
CA SER A 606 -17.13 4.15 23.42
C SER A 606 -16.27 5.41 23.39
N ALA A 607 -15.66 5.68 22.23
CA ALA A 607 -14.91 6.91 22.00
C ALA A 607 -15.79 8.15 21.80
N VAL A 608 -15.20 9.32 22.05
CA VAL A 608 -15.79 10.62 21.68
C VAL A 608 -14.82 11.39 20.77
N VAL A 609 -15.34 11.97 19.69
CA VAL A 609 -14.56 12.81 18.77
C VAL A 609 -15.26 14.16 18.56
N GLU A 610 -14.63 15.22 19.04
CA GLU A 610 -15.08 16.60 18.93
C GLU A 610 -14.15 17.36 17.96
N ILE A 611 -14.73 18.01 16.95
CA ILE A 611 -13.96 18.76 15.94
C ILE A 611 -14.51 20.19 15.83
N ILE A 612 -13.65 21.18 15.95
CA ILE A 612 -13.99 22.61 15.86
C ILE A 612 -13.23 23.20 14.67
N VAL A 613 -13.97 23.61 13.64
CA VAL A 613 -13.41 24.20 12.41
C VAL A 613 -13.80 25.67 12.34
N LYS A 614 -12.90 26.57 12.75
CA LYS A 614 -13.13 28.02 12.81
C LYS A 614 -13.19 28.64 11.40
N ARG A 615 -13.52 29.94 11.31
CA ARG A 615 -13.81 30.62 10.04
C ARG A 615 -12.72 30.38 8.98
N GLY A 616 -13.12 30.03 7.76
CA GLY A 616 -12.18 29.80 6.64
C GLY A 616 -11.17 28.67 6.83
N ALA A 617 -11.21 27.92 7.93
CA ALA A 617 -10.31 26.80 8.19
C ALA A 617 -10.82 25.52 7.50
N ARG A 618 -9.93 24.55 7.28
CA ARG A 618 -10.26 23.26 6.65
C ARG A 618 -9.71 22.09 7.46
N VAL A 619 -10.60 21.23 7.93
CA VAL A 619 -10.26 19.95 8.54
C VAL A 619 -10.72 18.83 7.63
N ARG A 620 -9.85 17.82 7.41
CA ARG A 620 -10.26 16.52 6.86
C ARG A 620 -9.97 15.42 7.88
N TYR A 621 -11.01 14.67 8.28
CA TYR A 621 -10.95 13.64 9.31
C TYR A 621 -11.46 12.29 8.78
N THR A 622 -10.53 11.44 8.36
CA THR A 622 -10.82 10.06 7.94
C THR A 622 -10.62 9.13 9.14
N THR A 623 -11.66 8.38 9.52
CA THR A 623 -11.62 7.38 10.59
C THR A 623 -12.17 6.03 10.15
N ILE A 624 -11.44 4.96 10.43
CA ILE A 624 -11.70 3.62 9.90
C ILE A 624 -11.61 2.60 11.04
N GLN A 625 -12.77 2.04 11.34
CA GLN A 625 -13.00 1.21 12.50
C GLN A 625 -13.27 -0.23 12.05
N ASN A 626 -12.42 -1.16 12.49
CA ASN A 626 -12.62 -2.59 12.24
C ASN A 626 -12.82 -3.30 13.59
N TRP A 627 -13.99 -3.91 13.78
CA TRP A 627 -14.41 -4.52 15.04
C TRP A 627 -14.58 -6.03 14.88
N SER A 628 -14.33 -6.79 15.94
CA SER A 628 -14.83 -8.16 16.01
C SER A 628 -16.33 -8.18 16.24
N LYS A 629 -16.95 -9.36 16.15
CA LYS A 629 -18.39 -9.54 16.39
C LYS A 629 -18.77 -9.36 17.86
N ASP A 630 -17.77 -9.38 18.73
CA ASP A 630 -17.86 -9.49 20.18
C ASP A 630 -17.43 -8.16 20.86
N VAL A 631 -17.49 -7.05 20.11
CA VAL A 631 -17.20 -5.68 20.57
C VAL A 631 -18.42 -4.79 20.37
N TYR A 632 -18.87 -4.16 21.45
CA TYR A 632 -19.88 -3.10 21.40
C TYR A 632 -19.23 -1.77 20.96
N ASN A 633 -19.40 -1.39 19.70
CA ASN A 633 -19.01 -0.06 19.20
C ASN A 633 -20.13 0.97 19.44
N LEU A 634 -19.89 1.93 20.33
CA LEU A 634 -20.84 2.94 20.77
C LEU A 634 -20.21 4.36 20.78
N VAL A 635 -19.44 4.68 19.73
CA VAL A 635 -18.83 6.02 19.53
C VAL A 635 -19.84 7.16 19.38
N THR A 636 -19.45 8.37 19.81
CA THR A 636 -20.12 9.63 19.42
C THR A 636 -19.11 10.55 18.72
N LYS A 637 -19.36 10.94 17.47
CA LYS A 637 -18.47 11.83 16.70
C LYS A 637 -19.28 13.01 16.13
N ARG A 638 -18.78 14.24 16.26
CA ARG A 638 -19.47 15.47 15.78
C ARG A 638 -18.47 16.61 15.56
N SER A 639 -18.71 17.40 14.52
CA SER A 639 -18.02 18.65 14.23
C SER A 639 -18.91 19.88 14.46
N VAL A 640 -18.29 21.03 14.72
CA VAL A 640 -18.87 22.37 14.57
C VAL A 640 -18.06 23.12 13.53
N VAL A 641 -18.73 23.61 12.50
CA VAL A 641 -18.13 24.26 11.34
C VAL A 641 -18.63 25.71 11.29
N TYR A 642 -17.72 26.67 11.38
CA TYR A 642 -18.03 28.10 11.36
C TYR A 642 -18.14 28.62 9.91
N GLY A 643 -18.46 29.91 9.74
CA GLY A 643 -18.63 30.52 8.41
C GLY A 643 -17.42 30.32 7.50
N ASP A 644 -17.67 30.05 6.22
CA ASP A 644 -16.64 29.87 5.17
C ASP A 644 -15.66 28.70 5.41
N ALA A 645 -15.88 27.89 6.43
CA ALA A 645 -15.02 26.78 6.83
C ALA A 645 -15.45 25.44 6.22
N VAL A 646 -14.51 24.50 6.14
CA VAL A 646 -14.70 23.22 5.44
C VAL A 646 -14.37 22.03 6.35
N MET A 647 -15.30 21.08 6.44
CA MET A 647 -15.14 19.81 7.14
C MET A 647 -15.34 18.68 6.13
N GLU A 648 -14.36 17.78 6.03
CA GLU A 648 -14.33 16.61 5.12
C GLU A 648 -14.12 15.30 5.87
#